data_AF-A0A7J4VYZ3-F1
#
_entry.id   AF-A0A7J4VYZ3-F1
#
_cell.length_a   1.000
_cell.length_b   1.000
_cell.length_c   1.000
_cell.angle_alpha   90.00
_cell.angle_beta   90.00
_cell.angle_gamma   90.00
#
_symmetry.space_group_name_H-M   'P 1'
#
loop_
_entity.id
_entity.type
_entity.pdbx_description
1 polymer ?
#
loop_
_entity_poly.entity_id
_entity_poly.type
_entity_poly.pdbx_seq_one_letter_code
_entity_poly.pdbx_strand_id
1 'polypeptide(L)'
;MLNSDLQTSGKAGEHDRRDALTPGNRFLGRVVACSGSRATIAAVAEAGGTDLTELWSVGRLISISVGANRVAALVYSMHTGNDAWGEGQDNLFRIEVELLGEVRVNDDGREEFSGGISRYPYLGAIAHRIRASDLMRIYDSGKDTSCAIGKLTQDETIDAAIHIPSMLSKHFAVVGSTGVGKSTAVSLLLHKAIASDPKLRVLILDPHNEFAAAFPDHAVGIDTDTLDLPFWLMRLEEFAEVVFRGRPPVPEELDMLRDIIPEAKRAFRGGDSALMRRQSEKSSITADTPVPYRMADLLALIDERIGRLEGRQEKPHLRSLKIRIVSAINDPRYHFMFSNNTISDTIMETIAQIFRIPGDGKPICTFQLAGIPSEVVNSVASVLCRMAFELALWSEGAIHMLVVCEEAHRYIPADPSLGFVPTRQAIARIAKEGRKYGVSLGIITQRPGELDQTILSQCSTLFAMRLANDRDQDIIRSAIPNSSISTTSFLSSIGNGEAIAFGEAVAVPMRMRFSRVAENRIPKAAATAEREFEHSPDNVDLRSIISRMRSIAGPDIFAFQQNYASAVNVARDEEPDTDFTAQDFVPEPVRTSAAPLPRPSAPAVEPYRPEMLPRGSDATTGFAAPQTSIDSRLAELRREIRNDEAAPDRFRPAPARDGEPAPRREPGLSLRDSILKKPLSSLYNKD
;
A
#
# COMPACT_ATOMS: atom_id res chain seq x y z
N MET A 1 -38.04 -5.09 -1.26
CA MET A 1 -38.98 -5.00 -0.12
C MET A 1 -38.54 -3.82 0.74
N LEU A 2 -39.48 -2.94 1.06
CA LEU A 2 -39.25 -1.62 1.65
C LEU A 2 -38.73 -1.71 3.09
N ASN A 3 -37.99 -0.68 3.48
CA ASN A 3 -37.22 -0.50 4.72
C ASN A 3 -38.06 -0.37 6.02
N SER A 4 -39.28 -0.92 6.08
CA SER A 4 -40.24 -0.65 7.16
C SER A 4 -40.35 -1.73 8.23
N ASP A 5 -39.74 -2.90 8.06
CA ASP A 5 -40.00 -4.05 8.95
C ASP A 5 -39.05 -4.17 10.16
N LEU A 6 -38.11 -3.23 10.33
CA LEU A 6 -37.14 -3.22 11.44
C LEU A 6 -37.70 -2.73 12.80
N GLN A 7 -39.00 -2.45 12.93
CA GLN A 7 -39.59 -1.94 14.18
C GLN A 7 -40.44 -2.94 14.99
N THR A 8 -40.48 -4.23 14.64
CA THR A 8 -41.23 -5.22 15.44
C THR A 8 -40.34 -6.21 16.18
N SER A 9 -39.48 -5.70 17.07
CA SER A 9 -38.87 -6.53 18.14
C SER A 9 -38.97 -5.85 19.52
N GLY A 10 -40.11 -5.22 19.80
CA GLY A 10 -40.43 -4.72 21.14
C GLY A 10 -40.75 -5.83 22.16
N LYS A 11 -40.95 -7.08 21.72
CA LYS A 11 -41.37 -8.19 22.60
C LYS A 11 -40.22 -8.94 23.26
N ALA A 12 -38.98 -8.80 22.80
CA ALA A 12 -37.82 -9.47 23.43
C ALA A 12 -37.36 -8.76 24.72
N GLY A 13 -37.62 -7.46 24.87
CA GLY A 13 -37.18 -6.67 26.03
C GLY A 13 -38.03 -6.83 27.29
N GLU A 14 -39.28 -7.26 27.19
CA GLU A 14 -40.14 -7.48 28.37
C GLU A 14 -39.83 -8.77 29.12
N HIS A 15 -39.33 -9.80 28.44
CA HIS A 15 -38.98 -11.07 29.08
C HIS A 15 -37.74 -10.98 29.96
N ASP A 16 -36.80 -10.07 29.70
CA ASP A 16 -35.59 -9.87 30.51
C ASP A 16 -35.82 -8.93 31.73
N ARG A 17 -37.03 -8.34 31.84
CA ARG A 17 -37.42 -7.46 32.97
C ARG A 17 -38.16 -8.18 34.11
N ARG A 18 -38.76 -9.35 33.88
CA ARG A 18 -39.72 -9.94 34.84
C ARG A 18 -39.16 -10.94 35.87
N ASP A 19 -37.92 -11.41 35.74
CA ASP A 19 -37.34 -12.37 36.69
C ASP A 19 -36.19 -11.74 37.49
N ALA A 20 -36.53 -11.01 38.54
CA ALA A 20 -35.57 -10.42 39.47
C ALA A 20 -35.12 -11.39 40.59
N LEU A 21 -35.69 -12.61 40.66
CA LEU A 21 -35.54 -13.53 41.79
C LEU A 21 -35.25 -15.00 41.42
N THR A 22 -35.09 -15.34 40.13
CA THR A 22 -34.81 -16.73 39.70
C THR A 22 -33.29 -16.96 39.61
N PRO A 23 -32.69 -17.86 40.42
CA PRO A 23 -31.23 -17.99 40.56
C PRO A 23 -30.48 -18.54 39.33
N GLY A 24 -31.17 -18.96 38.27
CA GLY A 24 -30.57 -19.75 37.19
C GLY A 24 -29.92 -18.96 36.05
N ASN A 25 -30.09 -17.63 35.95
CA ASN A 25 -29.81 -16.94 34.68
C ASN A 25 -29.04 -15.60 34.76
N ARG A 26 -28.49 -15.24 35.92
CA ARG A 26 -27.59 -14.08 36.03
C ARG A 26 -26.38 -14.42 36.89
N PHE A 27 -25.33 -14.91 36.24
CA PHE A 27 -24.00 -14.80 36.82
C PHE A 27 -23.59 -13.33 36.84
N LEU A 28 -23.40 -12.82 38.06
CA LEU A 28 -23.11 -11.43 38.34
C LEU A 28 -21.67 -11.31 38.85
N GLY A 29 -20.82 -10.66 38.07
CA GLY A 29 -19.52 -10.21 38.56
C GLY A 29 -19.66 -8.90 39.32
N ARG A 30 -18.68 -8.58 40.16
CA ARG A 30 -18.61 -7.28 40.86
C ARG A 30 -17.32 -6.55 40.52
N VAL A 31 -17.42 -5.25 40.27
CA VAL A 31 -16.25 -4.40 40.07
C VAL A 31 -15.45 -4.32 41.37
N VAL A 32 -14.19 -4.74 41.34
CA VAL A 32 -13.26 -4.72 42.49
C VAL A 32 -12.14 -3.70 42.32
N ALA A 33 -11.92 -3.22 41.10
CA ALA A 33 -11.06 -2.08 40.82
C ALA A 33 -11.60 -1.33 39.60
N CYS A 34 -11.42 -0.01 39.56
CA CYS A 34 -11.71 0.81 38.40
C CYS A 34 -10.62 1.89 38.27
N SER A 35 -10.00 1.95 37.10
CA SER A 35 -9.16 3.06 36.66
C SER A 35 -9.91 3.81 35.54
N GLY A 36 -9.39 4.95 35.09
CA GLY A 36 -10.10 5.82 34.13
C GLY A 36 -10.57 5.10 32.85
N SER A 37 -9.81 4.15 32.31
CA SER A 37 -10.20 3.41 31.09
C SER A 37 -10.38 1.91 31.29
N ARG A 38 -10.15 1.38 32.50
CA ARG A 38 -10.19 -0.06 32.76
C ARG A 38 -10.90 -0.38 34.06
N ALA A 39 -11.48 -1.56 34.15
CA ALA A 39 -12.01 -2.09 35.40
C ALA A 39 -11.58 -3.54 35.59
N THR A 40 -11.53 -3.98 36.85
CA THR A 40 -11.34 -5.38 37.21
C THR A 40 -12.63 -5.87 37.85
N ILE A 41 -13.13 -6.98 37.35
CA ILE A 41 -14.34 -7.64 37.85
C ILE A 41 -13.95 -8.95 38.51
N ALA A 42 -14.46 -9.19 39.70
CA ALA A 42 -14.38 -10.49 40.36
C ALA A 42 -15.69 -11.26 40.16
N ALA A 43 -15.58 -12.53 39.78
CA ALA A 43 -16.70 -13.45 39.63
C ALA A 43 -16.33 -14.84 40.17
N VAL A 44 -17.34 -15.63 40.51
CA VAL A 44 -17.19 -16.99 41.04
C VAL A 44 -17.89 -17.96 40.10
N ALA A 45 -17.19 -19.02 39.71
CA ALA A 45 -17.76 -20.17 39.00
C ALA A 45 -18.06 -21.25 40.04
N GLU A 46 -19.34 -21.43 40.35
CA GLU A 46 -19.79 -22.36 41.39
C GLU A 46 -19.57 -23.81 40.94
N ALA A 47 -19.08 -24.66 41.85
CA ALA A 47 -18.91 -26.10 41.65
C ALA A 47 -18.15 -26.52 40.37
N GLY A 48 -17.26 -25.68 39.85
CA GLY A 48 -16.46 -25.97 38.66
C GLY A 48 -17.21 -25.88 37.32
N GLY A 49 -18.38 -25.23 37.28
CA GLY A 49 -19.13 -25.02 36.04
C GLY A 49 -18.40 -24.13 35.02
N THR A 50 -18.32 -24.56 33.76
CA THR A 50 -17.58 -23.89 32.67
C THR A 50 -18.44 -23.01 31.75
N ASP A 51 -19.76 -23.17 31.79
CA ASP A 51 -20.71 -22.43 30.93
C ASP A 51 -20.58 -20.89 31.05
N LEU A 52 -19.96 -20.44 32.15
CA LEU A 52 -19.85 -19.06 32.59
C LEU A 52 -18.57 -18.40 32.15
N THR A 53 -17.48 -19.16 32.20
CA THR A 53 -16.17 -18.75 31.71
C THR A 53 -16.22 -18.55 30.19
N GLU A 54 -17.08 -19.30 29.49
CA GLU A 54 -17.32 -19.08 28.08
C GLU A 54 -18.00 -17.72 27.84
N LEU A 55 -19.07 -17.39 28.55
CA LEU A 55 -19.84 -16.16 28.33
C LEU A 55 -19.03 -14.86 28.54
N TRP A 56 -17.98 -14.91 29.35
CA TRP A 56 -17.11 -13.78 29.67
C TRP A 56 -15.71 -13.93 29.07
N SER A 57 -15.56 -14.82 28.08
CA SER A 57 -14.30 -15.07 27.40
C SER A 57 -13.68 -13.79 26.86
N VAL A 58 -12.36 -13.77 26.83
CA VAL A 58 -11.57 -12.71 26.21
C VAL A 58 -12.08 -12.37 24.80
N GLY A 59 -12.27 -11.09 24.52
CA GLY A 59 -12.81 -10.55 23.26
C GLY A 59 -14.33 -10.31 23.27
N ARG A 60 -15.05 -10.65 24.34
CA ARG A 60 -16.50 -10.38 24.48
C ARG A 60 -16.80 -9.04 25.16
N LEU A 61 -17.89 -8.41 24.74
CA LEU A 61 -18.49 -7.28 25.44
C LEU A 61 -19.35 -7.72 26.63
N ILE A 62 -19.27 -6.96 27.71
CA ILE A 62 -20.10 -7.09 28.90
C ILE A 62 -20.70 -5.74 29.29
N SER A 63 -21.69 -5.76 30.18
CA SER A 63 -22.31 -4.55 30.72
C SER A 63 -22.07 -4.42 32.22
N ILE A 64 -21.73 -3.22 32.67
CA ILE A 64 -21.61 -2.85 34.07
C ILE A 64 -22.73 -1.87 34.41
N SER A 65 -23.61 -2.25 35.33
CA SER A 65 -24.74 -1.41 35.76
C SER A 65 -24.27 -0.29 36.68
N VAL A 66 -24.56 0.96 36.31
CA VAL A 66 -24.21 2.17 37.08
C VAL A 66 -25.43 3.09 37.18
N GLY A 67 -26.25 2.86 38.21
CA GLY A 67 -27.55 3.54 38.34
C GLY A 67 -28.52 3.07 37.26
N ALA A 68 -29.10 4.00 36.49
CA ALA A 68 -29.95 3.69 35.34
C ALA A 68 -29.14 3.38 34.06
N ASN A 69 -27.87 3.81 34.01
CA ASN A 69 -27.00 3.64 32.85
C ASN A 69 -26.27 2.30 32.90
N ARG A 70 -25.82 1.85 31.73
CA ARG A 70 -25.04 0.61 31.59
C ARG A 70 -23.76 0.92 30.84
N VAL A 71 -22.61 0.74 31.50
CA VAL A 71 -21.29 0.93 30.88
C VAL A 71 -20.95 -0.33 30.09
N ALA A 72 -20.64 -0.18 28.81
CA ALA A 72 -20.16 -1.27 27.97
C ALA A 72 -18.64 -1.43 28.13
N ALA A 73 -18.18 -2.66 28.32
CA ALA A 73 -16.76 -2.96 28.51
C ALA A 73 -16.33 -4.21 27.73
N LEU A 74 -15.11 -4.19 27.20
CA LEU A 74 -14.48 -5.30 26.48
C LEU A 74 -13.61 -6.13 27.42
N VAL A 75 -13.84 -7.43 27.50
CA VAL A 75 -12.95 -8.34 28.22
C VAL A 75 -11.66 -8.53 27.43
N TYR A 76 -10.51 -8.20 28.03
CA TYR A 76 -9.21 -8.39 27.38
C TYR A 76 -8.29 -9.36 28.13
N SER A 77 -8.55 -9.64 29.41
CA SER A 77 -7.79 -10.65 30.17
C SER A 77 -8.66 -11.33 31.23
N MET A 78 -8.32 -12.59 31.55
CA MET A 78 -8.96 -13.38 32.60
C MET A 78 -7.90 -14.18 33.36
N HIS A 79 -7.99 -14.17 34.69
CA HIS A 79 -7.07 -14.87 35.58
C HIS A 79 -7.84 -15.53 36.72
N THR A 80 -7.49 -16.75 37.08
CA THR A 80 -7.96 -17.36 38.34
C THR A 80 -7.13 -16.82 39.51
N GLY A 81 -7.71 -16.74 40.70
CA GLY A 81 -7.01 -16.19 41.87
C GLY A 81 -5.71 -16.92 42.26
N ASN A 82 -5.62 -18.22 41.98
CA ASN A 82 -4.51 -19.10 42.36
C ASN A 82 -3.83 -19.80 41.17
N ASP A 83 -4.04 -19.33 39.93
CA ASP A 83 -3.58 -20.02 38.69
C ASP A 83 -3.91 -21.52 38.63
N ALA A 84 -5.00 -21.92 39.29
CA ALA A 84 -5.45 -23.29 39.44
C ALA A 84 -6.96 -23.38 39.25
N TRP A 85 -7.41 -24.44 38.59
CA TRP A 85 -8.83 -24.77 38.41
C TRP A 85 -9.19 -25.97 39.28
N GLY A 86 -10.11 -25.78 40.22
CA GLY A 86 -10.65 -26.86 41.04
C GLY A 86 -11.92 -27.45 40.42
N GLU A 87 -11.88 -28.71 40.01
CA GLU A 87 -13.10 -29.43 39.60
C GLU A 87 -14.02 -29.66 40.82
N GLY A 88 -15.32 -29.36 40.68
CA GLY A 88 -16.30 -29.53 41.76
C GLY A 88 -16.16 -28.54 42.93
N GLN A 89 -15.35 -27.49 42.78
CA GLN A 89 -15.16 -26.44 43.78
C GLN A 89 -15.44 -25.05 43.19
N ASP A 90 -15.68 -24.07 44.06
CA ASP A 90 -15.87 -22.69 43.63
C ASP A 90 -14.55 -22.10 43.15
N ASN A 91 -14.54 -21.62 41.90
CA ASN A 91 -13.36 -20.99 41.30
C ASN A 91 -13.56 -19.49 41.26
N LEU A 92 -12.71 -18.74 41.98
CA LEU A 92 -12.66 -17.28 41.91
C LEU A 92 -11.81 -16.84 40.73
N PHE A 93 -12.36 -16.01 39.85
CA PHE A 93 -11.64 -15.44 38.73
C PHE A 93 -11.80 -13.92 38.67
N ARG A 94 -10.75 -13.28 38.17
CA ARG A 94 -10.63 -11.85 37.92
C ARG A 94 -10.62 -11.62 36.42
N ILE A 95 -11.40 -10.65 36.00
CA ILE A 95 -11.63 -10.33 34.60
C ILE A 95 -11.23 -8.88 34.43
N GLU A 96 -10.24 -8.64 33.58
CA GLU A 96 -9.84 -7.28 33.24
C GLU A 96 -10.58 -6.82 32.00
N VAL A 97 -11.17 -5.64 32.11
CA VAL A 97 -12.01 -5.07 31.06
C VAL A 97 -11.59 -3.64 30.73
N GLU A 98 -11.68 -3.29 29.45
CA GLU A 98 -11.54 -1.92 28.94
C GLU A 98 -12.92 -1.29 28.78
N LEU A 99 -13.12 -0.09 29.32
CA LEU A 99 -14.41 0.61 29.24
C LEU A 99 -14.52 1.30 27.87
N LEU A 100 -15.60 1.05 27.14
CA LEU A 100 -15.79 1.55 25.78
C LEU A 100 -16.76 2.73 25.68
N GLY A 101 -17.73 2.80 26.58
CA GLY A 101 -18.79 3.80 26.54
C GLY A 101 -19.95 3.44 27.45
N GLU A 102 -21.04 4.19 27.35
CA GLU A 102 -22.26 3.95 28.13
C GLU A 102 -23.52 3.91 27.27
N VAL A 103 -24.42 3.00 27.59
CA VAL A 103 -25.82 3.06 27.18
C VAL A 103 -26.55 3.89 28.22
N ARG A 104 -26.89 5.13 27.84
CA ARG A 104 -27.60 6.09 28.67
C ARG A 104 -29.09 5.94 28.48
N VAL A 105 -29.83 6.00 29.58
CA VAL A 105 -31.30 6.12 29.56
C VAL A 105 -31.63 7.60 29.73
N ASN A 106 -32.23 8.21 28.71
CA ASN A 106 -32.64 9.60 28.75
C ASN A 106 -33.94 9.77 29.57
N ASP A 107 -34.27 11.01 29.93
CA ASP A 107 -35.46 11.33 30.74
C ASP A 107 -36.77 10.85 30.07
N ASP A 108 -36.79 10.80 28.73
CA ASP A 108 -37.90 10.28 27.93
C ASP A 108 -37.98 8.74 27.88
N GLY A 109 -37.09 8.04 28.59
CA GLY A 109 -36.98 6.57 28.60
C GLY A 109 -36.30 5.96 27.38
N ARG A 110 -35.84 6.77 26.42
CA ARG A 110 -35.08 6.33 25.26
C ARG A 110 -33.66 5.94 25.67
N GLU A 111 -33.19 4.79 25.18
CA GLU A 111 -31.83 4.31 25.43
C GLU A 111 -30.93 4.59 24.21
N GLU A 112 -29.77 5.21 24.43
CA GLU A 112 -28.80 5.54 23.39
C GLU A 112 -27.38 5.21 23.83
N PHE A 113 -26.51 4.83 22.89
CA PHE A 113 -25.10 4.61 23.17
C PHE A 113 -24.30 5.90 23.01
N SER A 114 -23.38 6.13 23.93
CA SER A 114 -22.39 7.20 23.91
C SER A 114 -21.01 6.60 24.14
N GLY A 115 -20.02 6.95 23.31
CA GLY A 115 -18.62 6.57 23.55
C GLY A 115 -18.03 7.22 24.80
N GLY A 116 -18.60 8.32 25.30
CA GLY A 116 -18.21 8.94 26.56
C GLY A 116 -18.95 8.31 27.74
N ILE A 117 -18.24 8.14 28.87
CA ILE A 117 -18.79 7.63 30.13
C ILE A 117 -19.05 8.81 31.06
N SER A 118 -20.33 9.07 31.38
CA SER A 118 -20.72 10.14 32.31
C SER A 118 -20.53 9.74 33.76
N ARG A 119 -20.72 8.46 34.08
CA ARG A 119 -20.54 7.92 35.43
C ARG A 119 -19.72 6.63 35.39
N TYR A 120 -18.52 6.70 35.95
CA TYR A 120 -17.63 5.54 36.04
C TYR A 120 -18.17 4.46 36.98
N PRO A 121 -17.87 3.18 36.70
CA PRO A 121 -18.18 2.09 37.61
C PRO A 121 -17.60 2.30 39.01
N TYR A 122 -18.42 2.16 40.05
CA TYR A 122 -17.99 2.18 41.43
C TYR A 122 -17.67 0.76 41.92
N LEU A 123 -16.88 0.66 43.01
CA LEU A 123 -16.57 -0.62 43.62
C LEU A 123 -17.84 -1.33 44.08
N GLY A 124 -18.01 -2.58 43.69
CA GLY A 124 -19.21 -3.39 43.93
C GLY A 124 -20.30 -3.24 42.88
N ALA A 125 -20.14 -2.38 41.86
CA ALA A 125 -21.05 -2.31 40.71
C ALA A 125 -21.18 -3.68 40.04
N ILE A 126 -22.40 -3.99 39.59
CA ILE A 126 -22.76 -5.30 39.06
C ILE A 126 -22.41 -5.37 37.57
N ALA A 127 -21.59 -6.36 37.21
CA ALA A 127 -21.28 -6.70 35.84
C ALA A 127 -22.08 -7.94 35.40
N HIS A 128 -22.60 -7.92 34.18
CA HIS A 128 -23.40 -8.99 33.62
C HIS A 128 -23.20 -9.10 32.10
N ARG A 129 -23.71 -10.19 31.51
CA ARG A 129 -23.74 -10.36 30.05
C ARG A 129 -24.45 -9.18 29.40
N ILE A 130 -23.86 -8.67 28.31
CA ILE A 130 -24.49 -7.61 27.53
C ILE A 130 -25.77 -8.09 26.85
N ARG A 131 -26.80 -7.23 26.83
CA ARG A 131 -28.06 -7.52 26.13
C ARG A 131 -27.87 -7.40 24.63
N ALA A 132 -28.56 -8.23 23.85
CA ALA A 132 -28.58 -8.09 22.39
C ALA A 132 -29.06 -6.70 21.94
N SER A 133 -30.04 -6.10 22.64
CA SER A 133 -30.50 -4.74 22.39
C SER A 133 -29.44 -3.67 22.66
N ASP A 134 -28.56 -3.89 23.63
CA ASP A 134 -27.46 -2.97 23.95
C ASP A 134 -26.31 -3.13 22.95
N LEU A 135 -25.98 -4.37 22.56
CA LEU A 135 -25.04 -4.64 21.46
C LEU A 135 -25.46 -3.95 20.17
N MET A 136 -26.74 -4.09 19.77
CA MET A 136 -27.24 -3.42 18.58
C MET A 136 -27.09 -1.90 18.67
N ARG A 137 -27.32 -1.29 19.83
CA ARG A 137 -27.14 0.17 20.02
C ARG A 137 -25.68 0.60 20.01
N ILE A 138 -24.76 -0.23 20.49
CA ILE A 138 -23.32 0.05 20.48
C ILE A 138 -22.77 0.06 19.05
N TYR A 139 -23.25 -0.86 18.21
CA TYR A 139 -22.78 -1.01 16.83
C TYR A 139 -23.65 -0.29 15.81
N ASP A 140 -24.83 0.19 16.21
CA ASP A 140 -25.60 1.13 15.41
C ASP A 140 -24.86 2.47 15.38
N SER A 141 -24.37 2.84 14.20
CA SER A 141 -23.64 4.09 14.05
C SER A 141 -24.55 5.33 14.17
N GLY A 142 -25.88 5.14 14.23
CA GLY A 142 -26.87 6.21 14.32
C GLY A 142 -26.92 7.10 13.08
N LYS A 143 -26.26 6.68 11.99
CA LYS A 143 -26.14 7.41 10.73
C LYS A 143 -26.92 6.70 9.64
N ASP A 144 -27.71 7.46 8.88
CA ASP A 144 -28.68 6.94 7.90
C ASP A 144 -28.06 6.13 6.75
N THR A 145 -26.74 6.22 6.54
CA THR A 145 -25.98 5.53 5.48
C THR A 145 -25.08 4.41 6.00
N SER A 146 -25.50 3.74 7.07
CA SER A 146 -24.84 2.53 7.60
C SER A 146 -25.03 1.34 6.65
N CYS A 147 -23.96 0.60 6.37
CA CYS A 147 -24.00 -0.60 5.52
C CYS A 147 -23.41 -1.81 6.24
N ALA A 148 -24.14 -2.92 6.27
CA ALA A 148 -23.62 -4.21 6.73
C ALA A 148 -22.52 -4.73 5.78
N ILE A 149 -21.34 -5.01 6.34
CA ILE A 149 -20.16 -5.55 5.66
C ILE A 149 -19.76 -6.94 6.18
N GLY A 150 -20.49 -7.46 7.16
CA GLY A 150 -20.17 -8.73 7.79
C GLY A 150 -21.03 -9.01 9.01
N LYS A 151 -20.54 -9.91 9.85
CA LYS A 151 -21.13 -10.26 11.14
C LYS A 151 -20.11 -10.05 12.26
N LEU A 152 -20.58 -9.75 13.47
CA LEU A 152 -19.69 -9.70 14.63
C LEU A 152 -19.20 -11.11 14.98
N THR A 153 -17.93 -11.23 15.35
CA THR A 153 -17.35 -12.54 15.71
C THR A 153 -17.91 -13.07 17.04
N GLN A 154 -18.31 -12.18 17.95
CA GLN A 154 -18.86 -12.56 19.24
C GLN A 154 -20.33 -13.01 19.17
N ASP A 155 -21.07 -12.57 18.14
CA ASP A 155 -22.47 -12.88 17.91
C ASP A 155 -22.81 -12.73 16.42
N GLU A 156 -22.84 -13.85 15.70
CA GLU A 156 -23.08 -13.86 14.25
C GLU A 156 -24.51 -13.44 13.85
N THR A 157 -25.42 -13.30 14.82
CA THR A 157 -26.77 -12.79 14.54
C THR A 157 -26.73 -11.28 14.25
N ILE A 158 -25.73 -10.56 14.77
CA ILE A 158 -25.61 -9.10 14.67
C ILE A 158 -24.76 -8.71 13.45
N ASP A 159 -25.30 -7.81 12.64
CA ASP A 159 -24.58 -7.25 11.50
C ASP A 159 -23.44 -6.33 11.96
N ALA A 160 -22.26 -6.55 11.37
CA ALA A 160 -21.15 -5.60 11.45
C ALA A 160 -21.39 -4.52 10.39
N ALA A 161 -21.87 -3.35 10.82
CA ALA A 161 -22.17 -2.23 9.94
C ALA A 161 -21.10 -1.13 10.02
N ILE A 162 -20.84 -0.47 8.89
CA ILE A 162 -19.95 0.68 8.81
C ILE A 162 -20.66 1.86 8.14
N HIS A 163 -20.24 3.06 8.52
CA HIS A 163 -20.70 4.29 7.89
C HIS A 163 -19.81 4.65 6.69
N ILE A 164 -20.30 4.33 5.48
CA ILE A 164 -19.54 4.50 4.23
C ILE A 164 -19.09 5.94 3.97
N PRO A 165 -19.93 6.98 4.15
CA PRO A 165 -19.44 8.35 3.94
C PRO A 165 -18.32 8.77 4.90
N SER A 166 -18.30 8.27 6.14
CA SER A 166 -17.19 8.52 7.08
C SER A 166 -15.92 7.76 6.64
N MET A 167 -16.06 6.53 6.14
CA MET A 167 -14.95 5.76 5.58
C MET A 167 -14.31 6.49 4.39
N LEU A 168 -15.12 7.02 3.47
CA LEU A 168 -14.64 7.73 2.29
C LEU A 168 -14.06 9.11 2.65
N SER A 169 -14.82 9.94 3.37
CA SER A 169 -14.42 11.32 3.68
C SER A 169 -13.14 11.44 4.51
N LYS A 170 -12.73 10.36 5.21
CA LYS A 170 -11.57 10.38 6.10
C LYS A 170 -10.53 9.29 5.83
N HIS A 171 -10.55 8.77 4.60
CA HIS A 171 -9.64 7.74 4.12
C HIS A 171 -9.76 6.43 4.91
N PHE A 172 -9.34 5.33 4.29
CA PHE A 172 -9.32 4.04 4.97
C PHE A 172 -8.09 3.23 4.60
N ALA A 173 -7.73 2.31 5.48
CA ALA A 173 -6.67 1.35 5.25
C ALA A 173 -7.15 -0.08 5.53
N VAL A 174 -6.69 -1.03 4.72
CA VAL A 174 -6.88 -2.47 4.92
C VAL A 174 -5.50 -3.11 5.01
N VAL A 175 -5.18 -3.68 6.18
CA VAL A 175 -3.87 -4.24 6.48
C VAL A 175 -3.98 -5.72 6.87
N GLY A 176 -3.03 -6.54 6.45
CA GLY A 176 -3.03 -7.96 6.77
C GLY A 176 -2.03 -8.79 5.97
N SER A 177 -1.60 -9.93 6.50
CA SER A 177 -0.65 -10.82 5.81
C SER A 177 -1.23 -11.38 4.49
N THR A 178 -0.40 -12.00 3.66
CA THR A 178 -0.84 -12.62 2.41
C THR A 178 -1.87 -13.74 2.67
N GLY A 179 -2.89 -13.86 1.82
CA GLY A 179 -3.88 -14.94 1.89
C GLY A 179 -4.97 -14.80 2.98
N VAL A 180 -4.99 -13.70 3.74
CA VAL A 180 -6.01 -13.50 4.81
C VAL A 180 -7.36 -13.00 4.28
N GLY A 181 -7.42 -12.59 3.01
CA GLY A 181 -8.64 -12.10 2.34
C GLY A 181 -8.69 -10.58 2.11
N LYS A 182 -7.56 -9.87 2.08
CA LYS A 182 -7.48 -8.40 1.86
C LYS A 182 -8.21 -7.96 0.59
N SER A 183 -7.84 -8.48 -0.58
CA SER A 183 -8.41 -8.08 -1.87
C SER A 183 -9.93 -8.34 -1.92
N THR A 184 -10.39 -9.45 -1.34
CA THR A 184 -11.83 -9.77 -1.22
C THR A 184 -12.56 -8.80 -0.30
N ALA A 185 -11.97 -8.45 0.86
CA ALA A 185 -12.52 -7.47 1.78
C ALA A 185 -12.63 -6.09 1.12
N VAL A 186 -11.58 -5.64 0.43
CA VAL A 186 -11.58 -4.38 -0.33
C VAL A 186 -12.67 -4.40 -1.39
N SER A 187 -12.81 -5.51 -2.13
CA SER A 187 -13.85 -5.63 -3.16
C SER A 187 -15.25 -5.46 -2.57
N LEU A 188 -15.52 -6.11 -1.44
CA LEU A 188 -16.78 -5.94 -0.71
C LEU A 188 -17.00 -4.47 -0.29
N LEU A 189 -15.99 -3.82 0.28
CA LEU A 189 -16.06 -2.42 0.69
C LEU A 189 -16.34 -1.48 -0.49
N LEU A 190 -15.69 -1.70 -1.64
CA LEU A 190 -15.89 -0.90 -2.85
C LEU A 190 -17.29 -1.10 -3.46
N HIS A 191 -17.81 -2.34 -3.48
CA HIS A 191 -19.20 -2.60 -3.89
C HIS A 191 -20.19 -1.83 -3.01
N LYS A 192 -19.96 -1.78 -1.69
CA LYS A 192 -20.79 -0.99 -0.76
C LYS A 192 -20.59 0.52 -0.96
N ALA A 193 -19.37 0.97 -1.26
CA ALA A 193 -19.06 2.37 -1.51
C ALA A 193 -19.81 2.91 -2.73
N ILE A 194 -19.77 2.18 -3.85
CA ILE A 194 -20.44 2.57 -5.10
C ILE A 194 -21.96 2.53 -4.95
N ALA A 195 -22.49 1.53 -4.24
CA ALA A 195 -23.92 1.46 -3.96
C ALA A 195 -24.41 2.63 -3.08
N SER A 196 -23.57 3.10 -2.15
CA SER A 196 -23.88 4.22 -1.25
C SER A 196 -23.71 5.59 -1.92
N ASP A 197 -22.75 5.73 -2.84
CA ASP A 197 -22.48 6.96 -3.57
C ASP A 197 -22.34 6.69 -5.08
N PRO A 198 -23.42 6.80 -5.85
CA PRO A 198 -23.40 6.62 -7.31
C PRO A 198 -22.53 7.65 -8.06
N LYS A 199 -22.18 8.78 -7.42
CA LYS A 199 -21.29 9.79 -8.01
C LYS A 199 -19.81 9.45 -7.80
N LEU A 200 -19.50 8.47 -6.96
CA LEU A 200 -18.13 8.04 -6.69
C LEU A 200 -17.46 7.55 -7.97
N ARG A 201 -16.22 7.97 -8.16
CA ARG A 201 -15.28 7.45 -9.17
C ARG A 201 -14.13 6.80 -8.45
N VAL A 202 -13.77 5.59 -8.87
CA VAL A 202 -12.74 4.79 -8.20
C VAL A 202 -11.59 4.56 -9.17
N LEU A 203 -10.40 4.98 -8.78
CA LEU A 203 -9.16 4.65 -9.46
C LEU A 203 -8.40 3.63 -8.60
N ILE A 204 -8.09 2.46 -9.16
CA ILE A 204 -7.33 1.41 -8.46
C ILE A 204 -5.98 1.26 -9.15
N LEU A 205 -4.90 1.40 -8.40
CA LEU A 205 -3.55 1.03 -8.82
C LEU A 205 -3.34 -0.43 -8.45
N ASP A 206 -3.34 -1.32 -9.45
CA ASP A 206 -3.40 -2.78 -9.30
C ASP A 206 -2.11 -3.43 -9.86
N PRO A 207 -1.05 -3.56 -9.05
CA PRO A 207 0.21 -4.19 -9.45
C PRO A 207 0.12 -5.70 -9.64
N HIS A 208 -0.98 -6.34 -9.22
CA HIS A 208 -1.18 -7.78 -9.29
C HIS A 208 -2.26 -8.21 -10.31
N ASN A 209 -2.93 -7.23 -10.92
CA ASN A 209 -4.05 -7.40 -11.85
C ASN A 209 -5.17 -8.28 -11.27
N GLU A 210 -5.54 -8.07 -10.00
CA GLU A 210 -6.56 -8.87 -9.30
C GLU A 210 -7.96 -8.24 -9.34
N PHE A 211 -8.07 -6.91 -9.38
CA PHE A 211 -9.31 -6.20 -9.07
C PHE A 211 -10.27 -6.07 -10.24
N ALA A 212 -9.79 -6.02 -11.48
CA ALA A 212 -10.66 -5.88 -12.66
C ALA A 212 -11.74 -6.99 -12.72
N ALA A 213 -11.35 -8.23 -12.39
CA ALA A 213 -12.24 -9.39 -12.37
C ALA A 213 -13.33 -9.32 -11.26
N ALA A 214 -13.10 -8.55 -10.20
CA ALA A 214 -14.05 -8.40 -9.09
C ALA A 214 -15.26 -7.50 -9.43
N PHE A 215 -15.19 -6.77 -10.55
CA PHE A 215 -16.17 -5.75 -10.95
C PHE A 215 -16.56 -5.85 -12.45
N PRO A 216 -17.10 -6.99 -12.91
CA PRO A 216 -17.39 -7.20 -14.34
C PRO A 216 -18.31 -6.13 -14.95
N ASP A 217 -19.29 -5.67 -14.18
CA ASP A 217 -20.29 -4.69 -14.64
C ASP A 217 -19.90 -3.23 -14.36
N HIS A 218 -18.90 -3.00 -13.50
CA HIS A 218 -18.59 -1.66 -12.95
C HIS A 218 -17.17 -1.16 -13.24
N ALA A 219 -16.26 -2.04 -13.66
CA ALA A 219 -14.86 -1.68 -13.93
C ALA A 219 -14.51 -1.67 -15.41
N VAL A 220 -13.55 -0.80 -15.74
CA VAL A 220 -12.76 -0.83 -16.96
C VAL A 220 -11.31 -1.09 -16.55
N GLY A 221 -10.73 -2.16 -17.08
CA GLY A 221 -9.30 -2.43 -16.98
C GLY A 221 -8.55 -1.63 -18.02
N ILE A 222 -7.49 -0.96 -17.59
CA ILE A 222 -6.52 -0.32 -18.47
C ILE A 222 -5.19 -1.03 -18.26
N ASP A 223 -4.71 -1.70 -19.32
CA ASP A 223 -3.46 -2.43 -19.40
C ASP A 223 -2.45 -1.68 -20.29
N THR A 224 -1.25 -2.21 -20.49
CA THR A 224 -0.22 -1.58 -21.33
C THR A 224 -0.63 -1.43 -22.80
N ASP A 225 -1.59 -2.20 -23.29
CA ASP A 225 -1.97 -2.18 -24.71
C ASP A 225 -3.09 -1.17 -24.98
N THR A 226 -3.93 -0.92 -23.97
CA THR A 226 -5.06 0.02 -23.99
C THR A 226 -4.75 1.37 -23.35
N LEU A 227 -3.66 1.45 -22.59
CA LEU A 227 -3.19 2.67 -21.94
C LEU A 227 -2.57 3.62 -22.96
N ASP A 228 -3.29 4.67 -23.33
CA ASP A 228 -2.72 5.86 -23.93
C ASP A 228 -2.59 6.92 -22.84
N LEU A 229 -1.44 6.92 -22.14
CA LEU A 229 -1.11 8.00 -21.20
C LEU A 229 -0.12 8.94 -21.89
N PRO A 230 -0.56 10.13 -22.34
CA PRO A 230 0.31 11.02 -23.05
C PRO A 230 1.48 11.49 -22.19
N PHE A 231 2.71 11.26 -22.65
CA PHE A 231 3.94 11.65 -21.93
C PHE A 231 4.01 13.14 -21.61
N TRP A 232 3.32 14.00 -22.37
CA TRP A 232 3.30 15.45 -22.14
C TRP A 232 2.41 15.88 -20.96
N LEU A 233 1.61 14.96 -20.38
CA LEU A 233 0.96 15.16 -19.08
C LEU A 233 1.90 15.00 -17.89
N MET A 234 3.06 14.37 -18.11
CA MET A 234 4.07 14.17 -17.09
C MET A 234 4.78 15.48 -16.76
N ARG A 235 5.03 15.69 -15.47
CA ARG A 235 5.98 16.71 -15.00
C ARG A 235 7.40 16.28 -15.34
N LEU A 236 8.32 17.24 -15.33
CA LEU A 236 9.73 17.01 -15.65
C LEU A 236 10.34 15.91 -14.79
N GLU A 237 10.03 15.87 -13.49
CA GLU A 237 10.52 14.83 -12.58
C GLU A 237 9.95 13.44 -12.91
N GLU A 238 8.66 13.37 -13.26
CA GLU A 238 7.96 12.14 -13.66
C GLU A 238 8.51 11.60 -14.98
N PHE A 239 8.79 12.48 -15.94
CA PHE A 239 9.42 12.14 -17.21
C PHE A 239 10.89 11.72 -17.01
N ALA A 240 11.63 12.40 -16.13
CA ALA A 240 13.01 12.06 -15.80
C ALA A 240 13.12 10.67 -15.16
N GLU A 241 12.22 10.29 -14.26
CA GLU A 241 12.20 8.94 -13.66
C GLU A 241 12.19 7.84 -14.73
N VAL A 242 11.44 8.06 -15.81
CA VAL A 242 11.31 7.14 -16.95
C VAL A 242 12.58 7.16 -17.81
N VAL A 243 13.08 8.34 -18.20
CA VAL A 243 14.26 8.48 -19.08
C VAL A 243 15.55 7.98 -18.40
N PHE A 244 15.68 8.20 -17.08
CA PHE A 244 16.83 7.77 -16.29
C PHE A 244 16.67 6.37 -15.69
N ARG A 245 15.52 5.71 -15.94
CA ARG A 245 15.21 4.35 -15.49
C ARG A 245 15.34 4.17 -13.97
N GLY A 246 14.75 5.09 -13.22
CA GLY A 246 14.79 5.13 -11.74
C GLY A 246 16.15 5.49 -11.14
N ARG A 247 17.14 5.88 -11.96
CA ARG A 247 18.44 6.36 -11.47
C ARG A 247 18.36 7.86 -11.19
N PRO A 248 19.14 8.37 -10.22
CA PRO A 248 19.25 9.81 -9.99
C PRO A 248 19.62 10.54 -11.30
N PRO A 249 18.85 11.57 -11.69
CA PRO A 249 19.12 12.31 -12.92
C PRO A 249 20.43 13.08 -12.82
N VAL A 250 21.13 13.19 -13.95
CA VAL A 250 22.32 14.03 -14.07
C VAL A 250 21.84 15.49 -14.11
N PRO A 251 22.28 16.38 -13.20
CA PRO A 251 21.76 17.75 -13.10
C PRO A 251 21.82 18.50 -14.42
N GLU A 252 22.93 18.39 -15.14
CA GLU A 252 23.14 19.05 -16.43
C GLU A 252 22.16 18.52 -17.49
N GLU A 253 21.94 17.19 -17.56
CA GLU A 253 20.97 16.60 -18.49
C GLU A 253 19.52 17.02 -18.15
N LEU A 254 19.21 17.16 -16.86
CA LEU A 254 17.89 17.59 -16.38
C LEU A 254 17.62 19.07 -16.66
N ASP A 255 18.62 19.94 -16.48
CA ASP A 255 18.52 21.36 -16.81
C ASP A 255 18.34 21.56 -18.32
N MET A 256 19.03 20.77 -19.16
CA MET A 256 18.77 20.77 -20.61
C MET A 256 17.33 20.38 -20.95
N LEU A 257 16.77 19.35 -20.30
CA LEU A 257 15.35 18.99 -20.48
C LEU A 257 14.42 20.12 -20.05
N ARG A 258 14.72 20.80 -18.94
CA ARG A 258 13.93 21.94 -18.43
C ARG A 258 13.87 23.09 -19.43
N ASP A 259 14.95 23.32 -20.18
CA ASP A 259 15.05 24.39 -21.17
C ASP A 259 14.39 24.00 -22.51
N ILE A 260 14.65 22.79 -23.02
CA ILE A 260 14.25 22.38 -24.38
C ILE A 260 12.78 21.95 -24.44
N ILE A 261 12.21 21.33 -23.41
CA ILE A 261 10.79 20.90 -23.41
C ILE A 261 9.83 22.08 -23.67
N PRO A 262 9.97 23.24 -22.99
CA PRO A 262 9.17 24.42 -23.32
C PRO A 262 9.28 24.87 -24.77
N GLU A 263 10.45 24.77 -25.39
CA GLU A 263 10.66 25.10 -26.81
C GLU A 263 9.91 24.13 -27.72
N ALA A 264 10.00 22.82 -27.46
CA ALA A 264 9.23 21.80 -28.19
C ALA A 264 7.71 22.04 -28.10
N LYS A 265 7.21 22.42 -26.92
CA LYS A 265 5.79 22.77 -26.70
C LYS A 265 5.36 24.02 -27.47
N ARG A 266 6.23 25.03 -27.59
CA ARG A 266 5.96 26.24 -28.40
C ARG A 266 5.97 25.94 -29.89
N ALA A 267 6.94 25.14 -30.36
CA ALA A 267 7.03 24.72 -31.75
C ALA A 267 5.76 23.96 -32.19
N PHE A 268 5.27 23.05 -31.36
CA PHE A 268 4.04 22.30 -31.63
C PHE A 268 2.81 23.23 -31.73
N ARG A 269 2.65 24.20 -30.83
CA ARG A 269 1.57 25.21 -30.91
C ARG A 269 1.68 26.12 -32.13
N GLY A 270 2.89 26.36 -32.64
CA GLY A 270 3.13 27.25 -33.78
C GLY A 270 2.56 26.74 -35.11
N GLY A 271 2.31 25.43 -35.22
CA GLY A 271 1.76 24.79 -36.42
C GLY A 271 0.24 24.96 -36.59
N ASP A 272 -0.52 25.09 -35.49
CA ASP A 272 -1.99 25.18 -35.51
C ASP A 272 -2.48 26.65 -35.44
N SER A 273 -2.85 27.18 -36.62
CA SER A 273 -3.66 28.38 -36.86
C SER A 273 -3.17 29.73 -36.27
N ALA A 274 -2.80 30.63 -37.19
CA ALA A 274 -2.47 32.03 -36.94
C ALA A 274 -3.57 32.87 -36.25
N LEU A 275 -4.79 32.35 -36.07
CA LEU A 275 -5.91 33.04 -35.42
C LEU A 275 -5.87 32.97 -33.88
N MET A 276 -5.20 31.98 -33.26
CA MET A 276 -5.07 31.88 -31.80
C MET A 276 -3.88 32.67 -31.22
N ARG A 277 -3.08 33.30 -32.08
CA ARG A 277 -1.86 34.03 -31.69
C ARG A 277 -2.14 35.26 -30.81
N ARG A 278 -3.34 35.84 -30.87
CA ARG A 278 -3.65 37.14 -30.24
C ARG A 278 -4.16 37.10 -28.80
N GLN A 279 -4.47 35.94 -28.22
CA GLN A 279 -5.00 35.86 -26.84
C GLN A 279 -4.05 35.24 -25.81
N SER A 280 -2.97 34.55 -26.21
CA SER A 280 -2.19 33.68 -25.30
C SER A 280 -0.76 34.17 -24.97
N GLU A 281 -0.33 35.38 -25.36
CA GLU A 281 1.03 35.88 -25.10
C GLU A 281 1.38 36.09 -23.61
N LYS A 282 0.42 35.89 -22.68
CA LYS A 282 0.64 36.08 -21.23
C LYS A 282 0.83 34.80 -20.41
N SER A 283 0.75 33.59 -20.99
CA SER A 283 1.02 32.35 -20.24
C SER A 283 2.44 31.84 -20.53
N SER A 284 3.34 31.94 -19.55
CA SER A 284 4.68 31.33 -19.65
C SER A 284 4.57 29.81 -19.66
N ILE A 285 4.83 29.17 -20.81
CA ILE A 285 4.91 27.71 -20.95
C ILE A 285 6.19 27.20 -20.27
N THR A 286 6.04 26.25 -19.37
CA THR A 286 7.12 25.56 -18.65
C THR A 286 7.17 24.08 -19.02
N ALA A 287 8.22 23.37 -18.56
CA ALA A 287 8.36 21.94 -18.76
C ALA A 287 7.18 21.14 -18.18
N ASP A 288 6.55 21.63 -17.12
CA ASP A 288 5.43 20.96 -16.43
C ASP A 288 4.04 21.38 -16.94
N THR A 289 3.94 22.32 -17.88
CA THR A 289 2.64 22.74 -18.43
C THR A 289 2.09 21.61 -19.32
N PRO A 290 0.86 21.09 -19.13
CA PRO A 290 0.32 19.96 -19.88
C PRO A 290 -0.10 20.37 -21.30
N VAL A 291 0.89 20.67 -22.15
CA VAL A 291 0.71 21.04 -23.56
C VAL A 291 1.34 19.96 -24.42
N PRO A 292 0.63 19.45 -25.45
CA PRO A 292 1.19 18.46 -26.35
C PRO A 292 2.45 18.96 -27.06
N TYR A 293 3.40 18.05 -27.26
CA TYR A 293 4.60 18.24 -28.09
C TYR A 293 5.04 16.87 -28.61
N ARG A 294 5.82 16.81 -29.69
CA ARG A 294 6.34 15.54 -30.22
C ARG A 294 7.73 15.24 -29.70
N MET A 295 7.97 13.95 -29.43
CA MET A 295 9.32 13.47 -29.11
C MET A 295 10.28 13.68 -30.27
N ALA A 296 9.80 13.63 -31.52
CA ALA A 296 10.59 13.96 -32.71
C ALA A 296 11.10 15.41 -32.67
N ASP A 297 10.23 16.37 -32.32
CA ASP A 297 10.58 17.79 -32.22
C ASP A 297 11.58 18.03 -31.08
N LEU A 298 11.37 17.36 -29.92
CA LEU A 298 12.32 17.41 -28.81
C LEU A 298 13.71 16.91 -29.22
N LEU A 299 13.79 15.79 -29.95
CA LEU A 299 15.06 15.25 -30.42
C LEU A 299 15.72 16.16 -31.46
N ALA A 300 14.93 16.76 -32.36
CA ALA A 300 15.43 17.71 -33.36
C ALA A 300 16.07 18.93 -32.69
N LEU A 301 15.44 19.50 -31.66
CA LEU A 301 15.99 20.61 -30.88
C LEU A 301 17.28 20.22 -30.13
N ILE A 302 17.34 18.99 -29.61
CA ILE A 302 18.58 18.47 -29.00
C ILE A 302 19.71 18.39 -30.04
N ASP A 303 19.43 17.93 -31.26
CA ASP A 303 20.43 17.86 -32.33
C ASP A 303 20.88 19.22 -32.82
N GLU A 304 19.95 20.16 -32.96
CA GLU A 304 20.26 21.54 -33.29
C GLU A 304 21.22 22.14 -32.26
N ARG A 305 20.93 21.97 -30.96
CA ARG A 305 21.79 22.47 -29.88
C ARG A 305 23.16 21.78 -29.83
N ILE A 306 23.26 20.50 -30.23
CA ILE A 306 24.54 19.81 -30.40
C ILE A 306 25.34 20.41 -31.58
N GLY A 307 24.65 20.82 -32.64
CA GLY A 307 25.21 21.41 -33.86
C GLY A 307 25.75 22.83 -33.69
N ARG A 308 25.15 23.64 -32.81
CA ARG A 308 25.58 25.02 -32.54
C ARG A 308 27.05 25.10 -32.10
N LEU A 309 27.75 26.16 -32.52
CA LEU A 309 29.18 26.36 -32.23
C LEU A 309 29.46 26.66 -30.74
N GLU A 310 28.45 27.17 -30.02
CA GLU A 310 28.51 27.49 -28.59
C GLU A 310 28.30 26.26 -27.70
N GLY A 311 28.65 26.34 -26.40
CA GLY A 311 28.30 25.30 -25.43
C GLY A 311 29.11 24.00 -25.51
N ARG A 312 30.44 24.06 -25.73
CA ARG A 312 31.31 22.87 -25.84
C ARG A 312 31.21 21.89 -24.65
N GLN A 313 30.91 22.40 -23.45
CA GLN A 313 30.74 21.59 -22.24
C GLN A 313 29.36 20.90 -22.17
N GLU A 314 28.33 21.42 -22.83
CA GLU A 314 26.96 20.85 -22.84
C GLU A 314 26.85 19.66 -23.80
N LYS A 315 27.63 19.66 -24.89
CA LYS A 315 27.53 18.66 -25.97
C LYS A 315 27.60 17.19 -25.50
N PRO A 316 28.51 16.78 -24.58
CA PRO A 316 28.53 15.42 -24.07
C PRO A 316 27.23 15.02 -23.33
N HIS A 317 26.66 15.94 -22.57
CA HIS A 317 25.41 15.73 -21.83
C HIS A 317 24.22 15.62 -22.78
N LEU A 318 24.12 16.51 -23.77
CA LEU A 318 23.06 16.47 -24.80
C LEU A 318 23.10 15.15 -25.61
N ARG A 319 24.30 14.68 -25.98
CA ARG A 319 24.46 13.38 -26.66
C ARG A 319 24.02 12.21 -25.78
N SER A 320 24.39 12.23 -24.51
CA SER A 320 24.00 11.18 -23.55
C SER A 320 22.48 11.17 -23.32
N LEU A 321 21.89 12.35 -23.12
CA LEU A 321 20.46 12.55 -22.98
C LEU A 321 19.70 12.05 -24.22
N LYS A 322 20.16 12.41 -25.43
CA LYS A 322 19.57 11.91 -26.69
C LYS A 322 19.54 10.38 -26.72
N ILE A 323 20.67 9.73 -26.41
CA ILE A 323 20.76 8.26 -26.40
C ILE A 323 19.80 7.66 -25.38
N ARG A 324 19.67 8.25 -24.18
CA ARG A 324 18.71 7.77 -23.16
C ARG A 324 17.27 7.87 -23.64
N ILE A 325 16.86 9.02 -24.18
CA ILE A 325 15.50 9.24 -24.69
C ILE A 325 15.18 8.23 -25.80
N VAL A 326 16.07 8.10 -26.79
CA VAL A 326 15.89 7.12 -27.89
C VAL A 326 15.83 5.70 -27.34
N SER A 327 16.64 5.37 -26.34
CA SER A 327 16.63 4.05 -25.70
C SER A 327 15.35 3.78 -24.90
N ALA A 328 14.70 4.80 -24.35
CA ALA A 328 13.40 4.66 -23.68
C ALA A 328 12.27 4.47 -24.71
N ILE A 329 12.25 5.27 -25.78
CA ILE A 329 11.26 5.16 -26.87
C ILE A 329 11.30 3.78 -27.53
N ASN A 330 12.50 3.22 -27.71
CA ASN A 330 12.70 1.93 -28.36
C ASN A 330 12.46 0.72 -27.43
N ASP A 331 12.24 0.91 -26.12
CA ASP A 331 11.98 -0.19 -25.18
C ASP A 331 10.49 -0.58 -25.24
N PRO A 332 10.13 -1.82 -25.63
CA PRO A 332 8.72 -2.23 -25.76
C PRO A 332 7.90 -2.06 -24.49
N ARG A 333 8.54 -2.12 -23.31
CA ARG A 333 7.84 -1.97 -22.01
C ARG A 333 7.36 -0.54 -21.76
N TYR A 334 7.86 0.41 -22.53
CA TYR A 334 7.54 1.84 -22.47
C TYR A 334 6.66 2.25 -23.66
N HIS A 335 6.31 1.30 -24.54
CA HIS A 335 5.63 1.58 -25.79
C HIS A 335 4.32 2.35 -25.58
N PHE A 336 3.54 1.99 -24.56
CA PHE A 336 2.27 2.63 -24.23
C PHE A 336 2.39 4.14 -23.94
N MET A 337 3.58 4.62 -23.55
CA MET A 337 3.83 6.05 -23.33
C MET A 337 4.16 6.81 -24.63
N PHE A 338 4.62 6.09 -25.66
CA PHE A 338 5.20 6.67 -26.88
C PHE A 338 4.55 6.16 -28.18
N SER A 339 3.47 5.37 -28.08
CA SER A 339 2.88 4.61 -29.19
C SER A 339 2.14 5.48 -30.22
N ASN A 340 1.66 6.66 -29.83
CA ASN A 340 0.78 7.46 -30.67
C ASN A 340 1.56 8.35 -31.65
N ASN A 341 1.51 8.00 -32.94
CA ASN A 341 2.16 8.74 -34.04
C ASN A 341 1.46 10.07 -34.37
N THR A 342 0.17 10.19 -34.08
CA THR A 342 -0.62 11.41 -34.23
C THR A 342 -0.88 12.02 -32.86
N ILE A 343 0.07 12.83 -32.40
CA ILE A 343 -0.14 13.63 -31.20
C ILE A 343 -1.19 14.68 -31.52
N SER A 344 -2.40 14.45 -31.02
CA SER A 344 -3.48 15.43 -30.91
C SER A 344 -3.72 15.73 -29.43
N ASP A 345 -4.43 16.81 -29.13
CA ASP A 345 -4.79 17.13 -27.75
C ASP A 345 -5.91 16.20 -27.26
N THR A 346 -5.53 15.00 -26.81
CA THR A 346 -6.42 13.96 -26.29
C THR A 346 -6.63 14.07 -24.78
N ILE A 347 -6.29 15.21 -24.15
CA ILE A 347 -6.36 15.35 -22.68
C ILE A 347 -7.76 15.01 -22.15
N MET A 348 -8.80 15.49 -22.85
CA MET A 348 -10.18 15.31 -22.45
C MET A 348 -10.59 13.83 -22.50
N GLU A 349 -10.27 13.14 -23.59
CA GLU A 349 -10.57 11.72 -23.79
C GLU A 349 -9.83 10.85 -22.78
N THR A 350 -8.53 11.12 -22.60
CA THR A 350 -7.67 10.44 -21.64
C THR A 350 -8.21 10.57 -20.22
N ILE A 351 -8.52 11.80 -19.79
CA ILE A 351 -9.07 12.07 -18.45
C ILE A 351 -10.44 11.42 -18.28
N ALA A 352 -11.31 11.53 -19.28
CA ALA A 352 -12.65 10.93 -19.25
C ALA A 352 -12.56 9.41 -19.11
N GLN A 353 -11.64 8.75 -19.84
CA GLN A 353 -11.44 7.31 -19.79
C GLN A 353 -10.84 6.85 -18.45
N ILE A 354 -9.78 7.50 -17.99
CA ILE A 354 -9.05 7.12 -16.76
C ILE A 354 -9.90 7.39 -15.51
N PHE A 355 -10.50 8.57 -15.41
CA PHE A 355 -11.24 8.99 -14.22
C PHE A 355 -12.75 8.70 -14.32
N ARG A 356 -13.20 8.14 -15.45
CA ARG A 356 -14.60 7.73 -15.70
C ARG A 356 -15.57 8.92 -15.57
N ILE A 357 -15.31 9.98 -16.34
CA ILE A 357 -16.08 11.23 -16.34
C ILE A 357 -16.49 11.58 -17.78
N PRO A 358 -17.73 11.27 -18.22
CA PRO A 358 -18.78 10.53 -17.50
C PRO A 358 -18.44 9.05 -17.32
N GLY A 359 -19.09 8.39 -16.36
CA GLY A 359 -18.73 7.02 -15.97
C GLY A 359 -19.43 5.92 -16.78
N ASP A 360 -20.51 6.26 -17.49
CA ASP A 360 -21.30 5.35 -18.34
C ASP A 360 -21.67 4.02 -17.66
N GLY A 361 -22.08 4.08 -16.39
CA GLY A 361 -22.43 2.90 -15.59
C GLY A 361 -21.24 2.11 -15.03
N LYS A 362 -20.00 2.43 -15.45
CA LYS A 362 -18.75 1.81 -14.99
C LYS A 362 -17.87 2.83 -14.23
N PRO A 363 -18.09 3.03 -12.92
CA PRO A 363 -17.40 4.06 -12.14
C PRO A 363 -15.96 3.70 -11.74
N ILE A 364 -15.52 2.45 -11.94
CA ILE A 364 -14.19 1.98 -11.53
C ILE A 364 -13.25 1.93 -12.74
N CYS A 365 -12.05 2.48 -12.58
CA CYS A 365 -10.92 2.25 -13.44
C CYS A 365 -9.86 1.45 -12.67
N THR A 366 -9.47 0.29 -13.18
CA THR A 366 -8.37 -0.51 -12.63
C THR A 366 -7.16 -0.39 -13.55
N PHE A 367 -6.12 0.28 -13.07
CA PHE A 367 -4.83 0.37 -13.75
C PHE A 367 -4.01 -0.88 -13.47
N GLN A 368 -3.85 -1.70 -14.49
CA GLN A 368 -3.11 -2.96 -14.43
C GLN A 368 -1.63 -2.68 -14.61
N LEU A 369 -0.87 -2.82 -13.53
CA LEU A 369 0.55 -2.45 -13.47
C LEU A 369 1.46 -3.69 -13.51
N ALA A 370 0.90 -4.89 -13.59
CA ALA A 370 1.69 -6.12 -13.69
C ALA A 370 2.50 -6.15 -14.99
N GLY A 371 3.80 -6.46 -14.89
CA GLY A 371 4.71 -6.52 -16.04
C GLY A 371 5.34 -5.18 -16.43
N ILE A 372 4.88 -4.06 -15.85
CA ILE A 372 5.46 -2.74 -16.07
C ILE A 372 6.71 -2.54 -15.19
N PRO A 373 7.81 -1.95 -15.71
CA PRO A 373 8.99 -1.63 -14.90
C PRO A 373 8.67 -0.67 -13.75
N SER A 374 9.32 -0.86 -12.59
CA SER A 374 9.05 -0.11 -11.36
C SER A 374 9.12 1.41 -11.52
N GLU A 375 10.09 1.90 -12.30
CA GLU A 375 10.29 3.33 -12.59
C GLU A 375 9.09 3.93 -13.34
N VAL A 376 8.51 3.16 -14.26
CA VAL A 376 7.34 3.57 -15.03
C VAL A 376 6.10 3.51 -14.15
N VAL A 377 5.95 2.46 -13.35
CA VAL A 377 4.87 2.34 -12.37
C VAL A 377 4.88 3.53 -11.41
N ASN A 378 6.05 3.92 -10.90
CA ASN A 378 6.21 5.08 -10.02
C ASN A 378 5.74 6.37 -10.70
N SER A 379 6.24 6.63 -11.91
CA SER A 379 5.88 7.84 -12.68
C SER A 379 4.38 7.90 -13.00
N VAL A 380 3.81 6.79 -13.48
CA VAL A 380 2.37 6.67 -13.77
C VAL A 380 1.54 6.86 -12.51
N ALA A 381 1.90 6.21 -11.40
CA ALA A 381 1.20 6.38 -10.12
C ALA A 381 1.24 7.85 -9.65
N SER A 382 2.37 8.55 -9.83
CA SER A 382 2.48 9.99 -9.53
C SER A 382 1.50 10.81 -10.37
N VAL A 383 1.53 10.64 -11.69
CA VAL A 383 0.65 11.35 -12.63
C VAL A 383 -0.81 11.13 -12.26
N LEU A 384 -1.22 9.87 -12.07
CA LEU A 384 -2.61 9.52 -11.77
C LEU A 384 -3.08 10.09 -10.43
N CYS A 385 -2.28 9.97 -9.36
CA CYS A 385 -2.63 10.52 -8.04
C CYS A 385 -2.68 12.06 -8.08
N ARG A 386 -1.73 12.69 -8.77
CA ARG A 386 -1.70 14.13 -8.94
C ARG A 386 -2.92 14.63 -9.72
N MET A 387 -3.23 14.00 -10.84
CA MET A 387 -4.38 14.36 -11.68
C MET A 387 -5.69 14.10 -10.95
N ALA A 388 -5.82 13.01 -10.20
CA ALA A 388 -6.98 12.76 -9.33
C ALA A 388 -7.25 13.94 -8.39
N PHE A 389 -6.19 14.43 -7.74
CA PHE A 389 -6.28 15.59 -6.85
C PHE A 389 -6.59 16.89 -7.60
N GLU A 390 -5.89 17.17 -8.70
CA GLU A 390 -6.08 18.40 -9.50
C GLU A 390 -7.50 18.46 -10.08
N LEU A 391 -8.02 17.36 -10.63
CA LEU A 391 -9.39 17.29 -11.15
C LEU A 391 -10.43 17.57 -10.07
N ALA A 392 -10.29 16.95 -8.90
CA ALA A 392 -11.21 17.17 -7.80
C ALA A 392 -11.14 18.61 -7.26
N LEU A 393 -9.93 19.16 -7.14
CA LEU A 393 -9.70 20.55 -6.75
C LEU A 393 -10.41 21.54 -7.68
N TRP A 394 -10.27 21.36 -8.99
CA TRP A 394 -10.88 22.22 -10.01
C TRP A 394 -12.37 21.92 -10.24
N SER A 395 -12.87 20.78 -9.77
CA SER A 395 -14.29 20.43 -9.86
C SER A 395 -15.19 21.12 -8.83
N GLU A 396 -14.61 21.86 -7.87
CA GLU A 396 -15.33 22.48 -6.75
C GLU A 396 -16.25 21.51 -5.98
N GLY A 397 -15.83 20.24 -5.89
CA GLY A 397 -16.57 19.18 -5.19
C GLY A 397 -17.66 18.50 -6.03
N ALA A 398 -17.74 18.76 -7.34
CA ALA A 398 -18.67 18.07 -8.23
C ALA A 398 -18.32 16.58 -8.43
N ILE A 399 -17.05 16.21 -8.25
CA ILE A 399 -16.55 14.85 -8.45
C ILE A 399 -16.06 14.30 -7.11
N HIS A 400 -16.61 13.16 -6.70
CA HIS A 400 -16.10 12.39 -5.58
C HIS A 400 -15.19 11.29 -6.13
N MET A 401 -13.94 11.28 -5.69
CA MET A 401 -12.94 10.35 -6.18
C MET A 401 -12.34 9.52 -5.05
N LEU A 402 -12.19 8.21 -5.26
CA LEU A 402 -11.45 7.33 -4.38
C LEU A 402 -10.25 6.78 -5.14
N VAL A 403 -9.05 7.10 -4.66
CA VAL A 403 -7.80 6.50 -5.14
C VAL A 403 -7.46 5.32 -4.22
N VAL A 404 -7.38 4.12 -4.79
CA VAL A 404 -7.03 2.89 -4.08
C VAL A 404 -5.62 2.47 -4.49
N CYS A 405 -4.72 2.43 -3.52
CA CYS A 405 -3.34 2.00 -3.71
C CYS A 405 -3.17 0.59 -3.15
N GLU A 406 -3.10 -0.40 -4.02
CA GLU A 406 -2.71 -1.75 -3.63
C GLU A 406 -1.19 -1.84 -3.47
N GLU A 407 -0.73 -2.65 -2.52
CA GLU A 407 0.68 -2.74 -2.11
C GLU A 407 1.32 -1.37 -1.88
N ALA A 408 0.59 -0.53 -1.13
CA ALA A 408 0.94 0.88 -0.98
C ALA A 408 2.37 1.13 -0.48
N HIS A 409 2.98 0.18 0.23
CA HIS A 409 4.39 0.25 0.65
C HIS A 409 5.38 0.41 -0.51
N ARG A 410 5.00 0.03 -1.75
CA ARG A 410 5.80 0.28 -2.96
C ARG A 410 5.81 1.75 -3.38
N TYR A 411 4.72 2.47 -3.14
CA TYR A 411 4.56 3.87 -3.56
C TYR A 411 4.94 4.87 -2.46
N ILE A 412 4.67 4.50 -1.21
CA ILE A 412 4.87 5.33 -0.02
C ILE A 412 5.66 4.56 1.05
N PRO A 413 6.94 4.22 0.78
CA PRO A 413 7.77 3.51 1.73
C PRO A 413 8.06 4.35 2.97
N ALA A 414 8.28 3.68 4.10
CA ALA A 414 8.65 4.32 5.37
C ALA A 414 9.99 5.06 5.27
N ASP A 415 10.93 4.53 4.48
CA ASP A 415 12.18 5.19 4.16
C ASP A 415 11.98 6.14 2.96
N PRO A 416 12.13 7.46 3.14
CA PRO A 416 11.97 8.43 2.06
C PRO A 416 12.93 8.26 0.89
N SER A 417 14.02 7.50 1.05
CA SER A 417 15.01 7.21 0.02
C SER A 417 14.66 6.02 -0.89
N LEU A 418 13.77 5.11 -0.45
CA LEU A 418 13.46 3.86 -1.14
C LEU A 418 12.26 3.96 -2.11
N GLY A 419 11.82 5.17 -2.47
CA GLY A 419 10.69 5.36 -3.37
C GLY A 419 10.77 6.65 -4.19
N PHE A 420 9.84 6.81 -5.13
CA PHE A 420 9.79 7.99 -5.99
C PHE A 420 9.11 9.16 -5.26
N VAL A 421 9.88 10.23 -5.04
CA VAL A 421 9.46 11.38 -4.22
C VAL A 421 8.15 12.02 -4.72
N PRO A 422 7.94 12.26 -6.03
CA PRO A 422 6.69 12.81 -6.55
C PRO A 422 5.47 11.96 -6.25
N THR A 423 5.54 10.63 -6.40
CA THR A 423 4.45 9.73 -6.04
C THR A 423 4.09 9.84 -4.57
N ARG A 424 5.12 9.84 -3.70
CA ARG A 424 4.91 10.00 -2.25
C ARG A 424 4.27 11.34 -1.94
N GLN A 425 4.72 12.43 -2.56
CA GLN A 425 4.13 13.76 -2.38
C GLN A 425 2.68 13.82 -2.87
N ALA A 426 2.36 13.24 -4.02
CA ALA A 426 1.00 13.20 -4.56
C ALA A 426 0.05 12.45 -3.60
N ILE A 427 0.44 11.26 -3.15
CA ILE A 427 -0.36 10.47 -2.20
C ILE A 427 -0.46 11.17 -0.84
N ALA A 428 0.65 11.72 -0.32
CA ALA A 428 0.64 12.48 0.93
C ALA A 428 -0.26 13.72 0.87
N ARG A 429 -0.33 14.38 -0.29
CA ARG A 429 -1.22 15.53 -0.52
C ARG A 429 -2.68 15.09 -0.51
N ILE A 430 -3.02 13.97 -1.14
CA ILE A 430 -4.38 13.39 -1.04
C ILE A 430 -4.70 13.08 0.43
N ALA A 431 -3.80 12.43 1.15
CA ALA A 431 -4.03 12.04 2.54
C ALA A 431 -4.22 13.24 3.50
N LYS A 432 -3.55 14.37 3.25
CA LYS A 432 -3.60 15.57 4.11
C LYS A 432 -4.71 16.53 3.71
N GLU A 433 -4.95 16.72 2.41
CA GLU A 433 -5.81 17.78 1.88
C GLU A 433 -7.00 17.26 1.07
N GLY A 434 -6.95 16.02 0.58
CA GLY A 434 -7.94 15.45 -0.34
C GLY A 434 -9.37 15.48 0.19
N ARG A 435 -9.53 15.32 1.52
CA ARG A 435 -10.84 15.38 2.21
C ARG A 435 -11.61 16.66 1.92
N LYS A 436 -10.92 17.80 1.76
CA LYS A 436 -11.53 19.12 1.48
C LYS A 436 -12.12 19.19 0.06
N TYR A 437 -11.56 18.43 -0.86
CA TYR A 437 -11.86 18.51 -2.29
C TYR A 437 -12.63 17.29 -2.82
N GLY A 438 -13.04 16.37 -1.94
CA GLY A 438 -13.77 15.16 -2.35
C GLY A 438 -12.88 14.03 -2.86
N VAL A 439 -11.58 14.03 -2.52
CA VAL A 439 -10.66 12.92 -2.84
C VAL A 439 -10.36 12.09 -1.60
N SER A 440 -10.74 10.83 -1.68
CA SER A 440 -10.52 9.79 -0.69
C SER A 440 -9.32 8.92 -1.08
N LEU A 441 -8.65 8.36 -0.07
CA LEU A 441 -7.53 7.44 -0.23
C LEU A 441 -7.91 6.10 0.44
N GLY A 442 -7.71 5.01 -0.29
CA GLY A 442 -7.80 3.64 0.20
C GLY A 442 -6.42 3.00 0.15
N ILE A 443 -5.84 2.67 1.30
CA ILE A 443 -4.51 2.06 1.39
C ILE A 443 -4.65 0.56 1.64
N ILE A 444 -3.98 -0.26 0.82
CA ILE A 444 -3.96 -1.71 1.01
C ILE A 444 -2.51 -2.16 1.05
N THR A 445 -2.12 -2.87 2.12
CA THR A 445 -0.75 -3.39 2.25
C THR A 445 -0.67 -4.60 3.17
N GLN A 446 0.23 -5.53 2.88
CA GLN A 446 0.64 -6.55 3.87
C GLN A 446 1.74 -6.11 4.83
N ARG A 447 2.44 -5.02 4.51
CA ARG A 447 3.63 -4.59 5.24
C ARG A 447 3.41 -3.18 5.79
N PRO A 448 2.56 -3.02 6.83
CA PRO A 448 2.30 -1.70 7.40
C PRO A 448 3.57 -1.07 7.99
N GLY A 449 4.57 -1.85 8.41
CA GLY A 449 5.83 -1.32 8.91
C GLY A 449 6.82 -0.83 7.85
N GLU A 450 6.60 -1.19 6.58
CA GLU A 450 7.35 -0.64 5.45
C GLU A 450 6.64 0.60 4.85
N LEU A 451 5.51 1.03 5.42
CA LEU A 451 4.70 2.15 4.95
C LEU A 451 5.01 3.45 5.72
N ASP A 452 4.88 4.60 5.07
CA ASP A 452 4.93 5.92 5.73
C ASP A 452 3.83 6.06 6.80
N GLN A 453 4.27 6.21 8.06
CA GLN A 453 3.40 6.30 9.23
C GLN A 453 2.58 7.59 9.30
N THR A 454 3.08 8.67 8.71
CA THR A 454 2.35 9.93 8.62
C THR A 454 1.14 9.77 7.71
N ILE A 455 1.30 9.06 6.58
CA ILE A 455 0.20 8.80 5.66
C ILE A 455 -0.77 7.76 6.25
N LEU A 456 -0.26 6.69 6.87
CA LEU A 456 -1.09 5.68 7.53
C LEU A 456 -1.96 6.29 8.64
N SER A 457 -1.41 7.19 9.46
CA SER A 457 -2.16 7.88 10.52
C SER A 457 -3.21 8.87 9.99
N GLN A 458 -3.16 9.27 8.71
CA GLN A 458 -4.25 10.00 8.06
C GLN A 458 -5.42 9.08 7.65
N CYS A 459 -5.29 7.75 7.74
CA CYS A 459 -6.40 6.84 7.52
C CYS A 459 -7.24 6.73 8.80
N SER A 460 -8.34 7.47 8.86
CA SER A 460 -9.18 7.51 10.06
C SER A 460 -10.05 6.26 10.22
N THR A 461 -10.08 5.36 9.24
CA THR A 461 -10.71 4.04 9.35
C THR A 461 -9.69 2.96 9.00
N LEU A 462 -9.54 1.95 9.86
CA LEU A 462 -8.61 0.85 9.65
C LEU A 462 -9.33 -0.48 9.80
N PHE A 463 -9.15 -1.36 8.81
CA PHE A 463 -9.52 -2.77 8.87
C PHE A 463 -8.25 -3.60 9.03
N ALA A 464 -7.97 -4.01 10.28
CA ALA A 464 -6.80 -4.81 10.60
C ALA A 464 -7.16 -6.30 10.59
N MET A 465 -6.68 -7.00 9.57
CA MET A 465 -6.76 -8.46 9.46
C MET A 465 -5.55 -9.10 10.16
N ARG A 466 -5.44 -10.44 10.11
CA ARG A 466 -4.32 -11.15 10.75
C ARG A 466 -2.96 -10.61 10.29
N LEU A 467 -2.12 -10.24 11.27
CA LEU A 467 -0.73 -9.82 11.09
C LEU A 467 0.19 -10.72 11.90
N ALA A 468 1.12 -11.40 11.24
CA ALA A 468 2.03 -12.35 11.88
C ALA A 468 3.20 -11.69 12.63
N ASN A 469 3.63 -10.50 12.20
CA ASN A 469 4.84 -9.84 12.68
C ASN A 469 4.53 -8.86 13.82
N ASP A 470 5.23 -8.97 14.94
CA ASP A 470 5.02 -8.11 16.12
C ASP A 470 5.29 -6.63 15.83
N ARG A 471 6.31 -6.34 15.00
CA ARG A 471 6.61 -4.95 14.59
C ARG A 471 5.46 -4.33 13.81
N ASP A 472 4.82 -5.11 12.93
CA ASP A 472 3.66 -4.65 12.18
C ASP A 472 2.45 -4.44 13.10
N GLN A 473 2.27 -5.31 14.11
CA GLN A 473 1.23 -5.12 15.12
C GLN A 473 1.46 -3.84 15.94
N ASP A 474 2.68 -3.56 16.38
CA ASP A 474 3.02 -2.36 17.16
C ASP A 474 2.78 -1.07 16.37
N ILE A 475 3.07 -1.09 15.07
CA ILE A 475 2.78 0.01 14.17
C ILE A 475 1.28 0.28 14.09
N ILE A 476 0.47 -0.77 13.93
CA ILE A 476 -0.99 -0.63 13.97
C ILE A 476 -1.46 -0.15 15.35
N ARG A 477 -0.89 -0.64 16.45
CA ARG A 477 -1.19 -0.15 17.81
C ARG A 477 -0.92 1.36 17.94
N SER A 478 0.18 1.84 17.36
CA SER A 478 0.55 3.25 17.42
C SER A 478 -0.31 4.17 16.55
N ALA A 479 -0.90 3.63 15.48
CA ALA A 479 -1.80 4.37 14.59
C ALA A 479 -3.23 4.45 15.13
N ILE A 480 -3.61 3.58 16.08
CA ILE A 480 -4.94 3.55 16.70
C ILE A 480 -4.96 4.50 17.92
N PRO A 481 -6.01 5.31 18.11
CA PRO A 481 -6.18 6.12 19.32
C PRO A 481 -6.12 5.28 20.61
N ASN A 482 -5.54 5.83 21.69
CA ASN A 482 -5.26 5.11 22.95
C ASN A 482 -6.45 4.36 23.59
N SER A 483 -7.70 4.68 23.23
CA SER A 483 -8.94 4.10 23.75
C SER A 483 -9.27 2.69 23.24
N SER A 484 -8.39 2.05 22.47
CA SER A 484 -8.71 0.77 21.81
C SER A 484 -7.55 -0.21 21.73
N ILE A 485 -6.48 0.01 22.50
CA ILE A 485 -5.23 -0.76 22.45
C ILE A 485 -5.46 -2.24 22.82
N SER A 486 -6.38 -2.53 23.75
CA SER A 486 -6.58 -3.91 24.20
C SER A 486 -7.12 -4.81 23.09
N THR A 487 -7.94 -4.28 22.18
CA THR A 487 -8.46 -4.99 21.00
C THR A 487 -7.34 -5.41 20.04
N THR A 488 -6.21 -4.71 20.04
CA THR A 488 -5.07 -4.97 19.15
C THR A 488 -4.21 -6.15 19.61
N SER A 489 -4.40 -6.63 20.84
CA SER A 489 -3.78 -7.88 21.32
C SER A 489 -4.24 -9.11 20.52
N PHE A 490 -5.40 -9.03 19.87
CA PHE A 490 -5.97 -10.14 19.10
C PHE A 490 -5.41 -10.28 17.69
N LEU A 491 -4.66 -9.29 17.16
CA LEU A 491 -4.23 -9.25 15.75
C LEU A 491 -3.51 -10.51 15.26
N SER A 492 -2.75 -11.19 16.13
CA SER A 492 -2.02 -12.41 15.79
C SER A 492 -2.91 -13.66 15.70
N SER A 493 -4.06 -13.66 16.37
CA SER A 493 -4.97 -14.82 16.51
C SER A 493 -6.25 -14.75 15.67
N ILE A 494 -6.41 -13.68 14.88
CA ILE A 494 -7.57 -13.48 13.98
C ILE A 494 -7.61 -14.56 12.90
N GLY A 495 -8.81 -15.11 12.63
CA GLY A 495 -9.02 -16.09 11.57
C GLY A 495 -8.99 -15.49 10.15
N ASN A 496 -8.91 -16.33 9.12
CA ASN A 496 -9.04 -15.85 7.73
C ASN A 496 -10.44 -15.23 7.50
N GLY A 497 -10.49 -14.11 6.78
CA GLY A 497 -11.72 -13.35 6.55
C GLY A 497 -12.28 -12.61 7.79
N GLU A 498 -11.58 -12.68 8.93
CA GLU A 498 -11.85 -11.85 10.08
C GLU A 498 -10.97 -10.60 10.08
N ALA A 499 -11.48 -9.53 10.69
CA ALA A 499 -10.79 -8.29 10.88
C ALA A 499 -11.24 -7.62 12.17
N ILE A 500 -10.44 -6.68 12.64
CA ILE A 500 -10.86 -5.72 13.63
C ILE A 500 -10.95 -4.37 12.94
N ALA A 501 -12.16 -3.80 12.95
CA ALA A 501 -12.44 -2.50 12.38
C ALA A 501 -12.37 -1.44 13.48
N PHE A 502 -11.65 -0.36 13.20
CA PHE A 502 -11.49 0.79 14.09
C PHE A 502 -11.64 2.09 13.31
N GLY A 503 -11.95 3.17 14.05
CA GLY A 503 -11.93 4.52 13.51
C GLY A 503 -13.31 5.06 13.17
N GLU A 504 -13.37 6.11 12.36
CA GLU A 504 -14.55 6.96 12.25
C GLU A 504 -15.75 6.37 11.49
N ALA A 505 -15.52 5.31 10.70
CA ALA A 505 -16.59 4.56 10.06
C ALA A 505 -17.32 3.60 11.02
N VAL A 506 -16.78 3.36 12.21
CA VAL A 506 -17.37 2.48 13.23
C VAL A 506 -17.64 3.28 14.51
N ALA A 507 -18.72 2.95 15.23
CA ALA A 507 -19.02 3.59 16.51
C ALA A 507 -18.05 3.13 17.60
N VAL A 508 -17.75 1.84 17.61
CA VAL A 508 -16.88 1.17 18.58
C VAL A 508 -16.01 0.18 17.83
N PRO A 509 -14.74 -0.01 18.25
CA PRO A 509 -13.91 -1.11 17.79
C PRO A 509 -14.68 -2.43 17.75
N MET A 510 -14.69 -3.09 16.59
CA MET A 510 -15.44 -4.33 16.43
C MET A 510 -14.59 -5.41 15.77
N ARG A 511 -14.56 -6.57 16.41
CA ARG A 511 -14.07 -7.80 15.78
C ARG A 511 -15.19 -8.39 14.95
N MET A 512 -14.94 -8.56 13.66
CA MET A 512 -15.94 -8.96 12.70
C MET A 512 -15.38 -9.95 11.68
N ARG A 513 -16.29 -10.69 11.06
CA ARG A 513 -16.05 -11.53 9.89
C ARG A 513 -16.71 -10.88 8.69
N PHE A 514 -15.96 -10.63 7.62
CA PHE A 514 -16.52 -10.08 6.39
C PHE A 514 -17.55 -11.02 5.78
N SER A 515 -18.59 -10.45 5.18
CA SER A 515 -19.55 -11.21 4.39
C SER A 515 -18.86 -11.90 3.21
N ARG A 516 -19.30 -13.12 2.89
CA ARG A 516 -18.83 -13.79 1.68
C ARG A 516 -19.26 -13.01 0.45
N VAL A 517 -18.32 -12.86 -0.48
CA VAL A 517 -18.55 -12.25 -1.80
C VAL A 517 -18.91 -13.35 -2.79
N ALA A 518 -19.84 -13.09 -3.70
CA ALA A 518 -20.21 -14.04 -4.76
C ALA A 518 -19.00 -14.37 -5.65
N GLU A 519 -18.91 -15.59 -6.17
CA GLU A 519 -17.73 -16.08 -6.92
C GLU A 519 -17.36 -15.24 -8.15
N ASN A 520 -18.34 -14.60 -8.78
CA ASN A 520 -18.15 -13.69 -9.91
C ASN A 520 -17.69 -12.28 -9.52
N ARG A 521 -17.50 -12.01 -8.23
CA ARG A 521 -17.05 -10.72 -7.67
C ARG A 521 -15.80 -10.88 -6.79
N ILE A 522 -15.19 -12.04 -6.81
CA ILE A 522 -13.93 -12.30 -6.11
C ILE A 522 -12.78 -11.82 -7.02
N PRO A 523 -11.77 -11.12 -6.47
CA PRO A 523 -10.55 -10.82 -7.20
C PRO A 523 -9.88 -12.07 -7.75
N LYS A 524 -9.42 -12.01 -8.99
CA LYS A 524 -8.73 -13.09 -9.67
C LYS A 524 -7.58 -12.50 -10.46
N ALA A 525 -6.36 -12.94 -10.16
CA ALA A 525 -5.22 -12.57 -10.99
C ALA A 525 -5.42 -13.13 -12.40
N ALA A 526 -5.21 -12.29 -13.42
CA ALA A 526 -5.33 -12.70 -14.83
C ALA A 526 -4.44 -13.90 -15.20
N ALA A 527 -3.36 -14.14 -14.45
CA ALA A 527 -2.44 -15.28 -14.65
C ALA A 527 -2.95 -16.63 -14.08
N THR A 528 -4.04 -16.61 -13.29
CA THR A 528 -4.61 -17.80 -12.64
C THR A 528 -5.99 -18.17 -13.21
N ALA A 529 -6.37 -17.58 -14.34
CA ALA A 529 -7.44 -18.11 -15.18
C ALA A 529 -6.93 -19.40 -15.85
N GLU A 530 -7.14 -20.53 -15.18
CA GLU A 530 -7.23 -21.88 -15.76
C GLU A 530 -6.27 -22.16 -16.94
N ARG A 531 -4.96 -22.09 -16.70
CA ARG A 531 -4.11 -23.17 -17.20
C ARG A 531 -4.20 -24.25 -16.15
N GLU A 532 -5.01 -25.28 -16.41
CA GLU A 532 -4.90 -26.54 -15.68
C GLU A 532 -3.41 -26.88 -15.58
N PHE A 533 -2.87 -26.86 -14.36
CA PHE A 533 -1.47 -27.11 -14.09
C PHE A 533 -1.19 -28.60 -14.28
N GLU A 534 -1.06 -29.01 -15.53
CA GLU A 534 -0.44 -30.28 -15.92
C GLU A 534 1.03 -30.05 -16.35
N HIS A 535 1.74 -29.21 -15.59
CA HIS A 535 3.16 -28.97 -15.78
C HIS A 535 3.91 -29.43 -14.53
N SER A 536 4.30 -30.72 -14.54
CA SER A 536 5.50 -31.15 -13.81
C SER A 536 6.70 -30.32 -14.31
N PRO A 537 7.70 -29.98 -13.47
CA PRO A 537 8.94 -29.35 -13.92
C PRO A 537 9.58 -30.03 -15.15
N ASP A 538 9.30 -31.32 -15.35
CA ASP A 538 9.79 -32.14 -16.46
C ASP A 538 9.07 -31.90 -17.81
N ASN A 539 7.89 -31.26 -17.81
CA ASN A 539 7.07 -31.01 -19.00
C ASN A 539 7.08 -29.53 -19.46
N VAL A 540 7.95 -28.72 -18.88
CA VAL A 540 8.08 -27.30 -19.24
C VAL A 540 8.93 -27.17 -20.50
N ASP A 541 8.32 -26.77 -21.63
CA ASP A 541 9.07 -26.49 -22.86
C ASP A 541 9.91 -25.22 -22.73
N LEU A 542 11.16 -25.41 -22.29
CA LEU A 542 12.18 -24.38 -22.15
C LEU A 542 12.44 -23.64 -23.46
N ARG A 543 12.27 -24.26 -24.63
CA ARG A 543 12.49 -23.55 -25.90
C ARG A 543 11.41 -22.51 -26.14
N SER A 544 10.15 -22.79 -25.83
CA SER A 544 9.07 -21.78 -25.90
C SER A 544 9.27 -20.63 -24.91
N ILE A 545 9.80 -20.93 -23.71
CA ILE A 545 10.09 -19.91 -22.69
C ILE A 545 11.27 -19.06 -23.13
N ILE A 546 12.38 -19.68 -23.56
CA ILE A 546 13.56 -18.97 -24.07
C ILE A 546 13.22 -18.19 -25.34
N SER A 547 12.37 -18.73 -26.21
CA SER A 547 11.87 -18.01 -27.39
C SER A 547 11.09 -16.77 -26.97
N ARG A 548 10.19 -16.88 -25.99
CA ARG A 548 9.46 -15.72 -25.41
C ARG A 548 10.38 -14.72 -24.70
N MET A 549 11.38 -15.21 -23.97
CA MET A 549 12.41 -14.37 -23.34
C MET A 549 13.26 -13.61 -24.37
N ARG A 550 13.49 -14.21 -25.54
CA ARG A 550 14.25 -13.62 -26.65
C ARG A 550 13.37 -12.80 -27.60
N SER A 551 12.07 -13.05 -27.64
CA SER A 551 11.09 -12.37 -28.49
C SER A 551 10.38 -11.23 -27.77
N ILE A 552 11.10 -10.47 -26.93
CA ILE A 552 10.70 -9.09 -26.65
C ILE A 552 10.77 -8.39 -28.02
N ALA A 553 9.68 -8.47 -28.77
CA ALA A 553 9.60 -7.94 -30.12
C ALA A 553 9.87 -6.44 -30.03
N GLY A 554 10.95 -5.98 -30.67
CA GLY A 554 11.22 -4.55 -30.80
C GLY A 554 10.07 -3.89 -31.54
N PRO A 555 9.71 -2.63 -31.21
CA PRO A 555 8.56 -1.96 -31.82
C PRO A 555 8.81 -1.72 -33.32
N ASP A 556 7.73 -1.52 -34.10
CA ASP A 556 7.84 -0.97 -35.45
C ASP A 556 8.07 0.54 -35.36
N ILE A 557 9.35 0.94 -35.51
CA ILE A 557 9.83 2.31 -35.26
C ILE A 557 9.82 3.16 -36.55
N PHE A 558 9.30 2.63 -37.66
CA PHE A 558 9.41 3.26 -38.98
C PHE A 558 8.75 4.64 -39.02
N ALA A 559 7.56 4.78 -38.42
CA ALA A 559 6.83 6.04 -38.37
C ALA A 559 7.54 7.11 -37.53
N PHE A 560 8.14 6.72 -36.40
CA PHE A 560 8.93 7.63 -35.57
C PHE A 560 10.19 8.11 -36.30
N GLN A 561 10.90 7.21 -36.99
CA GLN A 561 12.07 7.57 -37.79
C GLN A 561 11.71 8.55 -38.93
N GLN A 562 10.57 8.35 -39.59
CA GLN A 562 10.09 9.25 -40.63
C GLN A 562 9.72 10.63 -40.09
N ASN A 563 9.04 10.70 -38.95
CA ASN A 563 8.69 11.96 -38.29
C ASN A 563 9.94 12.71 -37.80
N TYR A 564 10.90 11.99 -37.22
CA TYR A 564 12.17 12.58 -36.79
C TYR A 564 12.99 13.10 -37.98
N ALA A 565 13.11 12.34 -39.06
CA ALA A 565 13.80 12.81 -40.28
C ALA A 565 13.12 14.05 -40.88
N SER A 566 11.79 14.11 -40.84
CA SER A 566 11.03 15.27 -41.31
C SER A 566 11.27 16.51 -40.42
N ALA A 567 11.25 16.34 -39.09
CA ALA A 567 11.52 17.42 -38.13
C ALA A 567 12.94 17.98 -38.29
N VAL A 568 13.93 17.11 -38.51
CA VAL A 568 15.33 17.52 -38.77
C VAL A 568 15.48 18.27 -40.08
N ASN A 569 14.72 17.92 -41.13
CA ASN A 569 14.76 18.63 -42.41
C ASN A 569 14.11 20.02 -42.31
N VAL A 570 12.97 20.15 -41.62
CA VAL A 570 12.32 21.46 -41.40
C VAL A 570 13.22 22.40 -40.61
N ALA A 571 13.91 21.91 -39.57
CA ALA A 571 14.86 22.71 -38.79
C ALA A 571 16.09 23.18 -39.59
N ARG A 572 16.40 22.55 -40.72
CA ARG A 572 17.51 22.94 -41.61
C ARG A 572 17.12 23.99 -42.64
N ASP A 573 15.85 24.03 -43.05
CA ASP A 573 15.34 24.96 -44.07
C ASP A 573 15.05 26.38 -43.50
N GLU A 574 15.18 26.61 -42.19
CA GLU A 574 14.97 27.92 -41.55
C GLU A 574 16.24 28.78 -41.38
N GLU A 575 17.44 28.31 -41.79
CA GLU A 575 18.63 29.17 -41.87
C GLU A 575 18.72 29.86 -43.24
N PRO A 576 19.00 31.18 -43.32
CA PRO A 576 19.18 31.85 -44.59
C PRO A 576 20.51 31.41 -45.23
N ASP A 577 20.40 30.81 -46.42
CA ASP A 577 21.51 30.42 -47.29
C ASP A 577 22.58 31.51 -47.36
N THR A 578 23.76 31.20 -46.81
CA THR A 578 25.00 31.87 -47.19
C THR A 578 25.84 30.89 -47.99
N ASP A 579 25.81 31.10 -49.30
CA ASP A 579 26.61 30.42 -50.31
C ASP A 579 28.08 30.32 -49.91
N PHE A 580 28.59 29.11 -49.74
CA PHE A 580 30.00 28.80 -49.96
C PHE A 580 30.13 27.50 -50.74
N THR A 581 30.53 27.65 -52.00
CA THR A 581 30.88 26.60 -52.94
C THR A 581 32.12 25.82 -52.48
N ALA A 582 32.05 24.49 -52.48
CA ALA A 582 33.24 23.64 -52.61
C ALA A 582 32.90 22.35 -53.37
N GLN A 583 33.76 22.07 -54.34
CA GLN A 583 33.67 21.12 -55.44
C GLN A 583 33.82 19.64 -55.04
N ASP A 584 33.34 18.79 -55.97
CA ASP A 584 33.79 17.44 -56.32
C ASP A 584 33.60 16.27 -55.34
N PHE A 585 32.58 15.43 -55.62
CA PHE A 585 32.81 14.01 -55.95
C PHE A 585 31.54 13.36 -56.55
N VAL A 586 31.61 12.93 -57.80
CA VAL A 586 30.58 12.13 -58.48
C VAL A 586 31.07 10.69 -58.57
N PRO A 587 30.36 9.67 -58.04
CA PRO A 587 30.66 8.28 -58.36
C PRO A 587 29.84 7.81 -59.57
N GLU A 588 30.53 7.41 -60.65
CA GLU A 588 29.98 6.64 -61.77
C GLU A 588 29.64 5.17 -61.37
N PRO A 589 28.75 4.49 -62.12
CA PRO A 589 28.21 3.19 -61.75
C PRO A 589 29.11 2.03 -62.22
N VAL A 590 29.58 1.18 -61.30
CA VAL A 590 30.31 -0.04 -61.64
C VAL A 590 29.36 -1.22 -61.79
N ARG A 591 29.33 -1.78 -63.00
CA ARG A 591 28.74 -3.08 -63.35
C ARG A 591 29.51 -4.22 -62.68
N THR A 592 28.83 -5.14 -62.02
CA THR A 592 29.41 -6.42 -61.56
C THR A 592 28.78 -7.60 -62.30
N SER A 593 29.56 -8.21 -63.19
CA SER A 593 29.35 -9.58 -63.67
C SER A 593 30.23 -10.52 -62.84
N ALA A 594 29.66 -11.48 -62.13
CA ALA A 594 30.38 -12.68 -61.67
C ALA A 594 29.39 -13.82 -61.36
N ALA A 595 29.73 -15.01 -61.86
CA ALA A 595 28.99 -16.27 -61.77
C ALA A 595 28.86 -16.80 -60.31
N PRO A 596 27.93 -17.77 -60.06
CA PRO A 596 27.61 -18.20 -58.70
C PRO A 596 28.67 -19.12 -58.11
N LEU A 597 29.25 -18.70 -56.98
CA LEU A 597 30.08 -19.55 -56.11
C LEU A 597 29.20 -20.26 -55.05
N PRO A 598 29.55 -21.50 -54.67
CA PRO A 598 28.71 -22.35 -53.82
C PRO A 598 28.71 -21.91 -52.35
N ARG A 599 27.56 -22.12 -51.69
CA ARG A 599 27.29 -21.80 -50.28
C ARG A 599 28.27 -22.52 -49.33
N PRO A 600 28.85 -21.84 -48.33
CA PRO A 600 29.59 -22.52 -47.26
C PRO A 600 28.62 -23.29 -46.36
N SER A 601 28.90 -24.58 -46.19
CA SER A 601 28.24 -25.49 -45.25
C SER A 601 28.52 -25.08 -43.81
N ALA A 602 27.50 -25.17 -42.95
CA ALA A 602 27.62 -24.99 -41.50
C ALA A 602 28.71 -25.91 -40.91
N PRO A 603 29.47 -25.46 -39.90
CA PRO A 603 30.47 -26.30 -39.25
C PRO A 603 29.81 -27.48 -38.53
N ALA A 604 30.29 -28.69 -38.81
CA ALA A 604 29.91 -29.90 -38.09
C ALA A 604 30.40 -29.82 -36.64
N VAL A 605 29.51 -30.14 -35.69
CA VAL A 605 29.83 -30.26 -34.27
C VAL A 605 30.77 -31.46 -34.08
N GLU A 606 31.98 -31.23 -33.57
CA GLU A 606 32.90 -32.33 -33.21
C GLU A 606 32.35 -33.13 -32.02
N PRO A 607 32.46 -34.48 -32.02
CA PRO A 607 32.06 -35.28 -30.88
C PRO A 607 33.06 -35.14 -29.72
N TYR A 608 32.51 -35.04 -28.51
CA TYR A 608 33.22 -34.87 -27.24
C TYR A 608 34.36 -35.89 -27.06
N ARG A 609 35.57 -35.39 -26.73
CA ARG A 609 36.74 -36.23 -26.41
C ARG A 609 37.02 -36.21 -24.90
N PRO A 610 37.08 -37.38 -24.22
CA PRO A 610 37.26 -37.50 -22.77
C PRO A 610 38.58 -36.96 -22.20
N GLU A 611 39.52 -36.53 -23.05
CA GLU A 611 40.86 -36.10 -22.66
C GLU A 611 40.98 -34.59 -22.41
N MET A 612 39.85 -33.85 -22.52
CA MET A 612 39.77 -32.41 -22.29
C MET A 612 39.63 -32.02 -20.80
N LEU A 613 39.75 -32.96 -19.87
CA LEU A 613 39.74 -32.68 -18.43
C LEU A 613 41.19 -32.55 -17.90
N PRO A 614 41.47 -31.60 -16.98
CA PRO A 614 42.81 -31.44 -16.41
C PRO A 614 43.22 -32.70 -15.64
N ARG A 615 44.33 -33.33 -16.03
CA ARG A 615 44.95 -34.43 -15.28
C ARG A 615 45.74 -33.86 -14.10
N GLY A 616 45.36 -34.23 -12.88
CA GLY A 616 46.19 -34.05 -11.69
C GLY A 616 47.33 -35.07 -11.69
N SER A 617 48.54 -34.63 -11.33
CA SER A 617 49.74 -35.45 -11.21
C SER A 617 49.64 -36.47 -10.08
N ASP A 618 49.95 -37.73 -10.38
CA ASP A 618 50.11 -38.84 -9.45
C ASP A 618 51.30 -38.67 -8.48
N ALA A 619 51.13 -39.06 -7.22
CA ALA A 619 52.18 -39.75 -6.44
C ALA A 619 51.62 -40.44 -5.17
N THR A 620 51.41 -41.76 -5.29
CA THR A 620 51.81 -42.82 -4.35
C THR A 620 51.26 -42.90 -2.91
N THR A 621 50.54 -44.02 -2.70
CA THR A 621 50.64 -44.99 -1.59
C THR A 621 50.07 -44.66 -0.20
N GLY A 622 48.99 -45.39 0.15
CA GLY A 622 48.83 -45.99 1.48
C GLY A 622 47.67 -45.47 2.34
N PHE A 623 46.76 -46.41 2.65
CA PHE A 623 45.83 -46.45 3.81
C PHE A 623 44.42 -45.84 3.71
N ALA A 624 43.46 -46.78 3.91
CA ALA A 624 42.20 -46.72 4.66
C ALA A 624 41.21 -45.56 4.46
N ALA A 625 39.98 -45.92 4.09
CA ALA A 625 38.82 -45.03 4.05
C ALA A 625 38.54 -44.36 5.41
N PRO A 626 37.98 -43.15 5.38
CA PRO A 626 36.67 -43.00 6.03
C PRO A 626 35.68 -42.17 5.21
N GLN A 627 34.44 -42.66 5.21
CA GLN A 627 33.24 -41.90 4.91
C GLN A 627 33.05 -40.82 5.98
N THR A 628 32.83 -39.57 5.56
CA THR A 628 32.19 -38.55 6.42
C THR A 628 30.98 -38.00 5.67
N SER A 629 29.80 -38.45 6.09
CA SER A 629 28.51 -37.92 5.64
C SER A 629 28.30 -36.54 6.26
N ILE A 630 27.48 -35.75 5.59
CA ILE A 630 27.05 -34.38 5.96
C ILE A 630 26.48 -34.32 7.40
N ASP A 631 26.09 -35.45 7.98
CA ASP A 631 25.57 -35.56 9.34
C ASP A 631 26.61 -35.26 10.44
N SER A 632 27.91 -35.49 10.19
CA SER A 632 28.95 -35.22 11.19
C SER A 632 29.15 -33.72 11.44
N ARG A 633 29.07 -32.90 10.38
CA ARG A 633 29.17 -31.43 10.48
C ARG A 633 27.95 -30.82 11.17
N LEU A 634 26.77 -31.42 11.01
CA LEU A 634 25.56 -30.93 11.68
C LEU A 634 25.54 -31.28 13.18
N ALA A 635 26.23 -32.35 13.58
CA ALA A 635 26.39 -32.75 14.97
C ALA A 635 27.40 -31.88 15.72
N GLU A 636 28.47 -31.41 15.06
CA GLU A 636 29.44 -30.47 15.64
C GLU A 636 28.82 -29.09 15.91
N LEU A 637 28.05 -28.55 14.97
CA LEU A 637 27.33 -27.26 15.14
C LEU A 637 26.29 -27.30 16.26
N ARG A 638 25.63 -28.46 16.49
CA ARG A 638 24.72 -28.64 17.63
C ARG A 638 25.45 -28.79 18.97
N ARG A 639 26.73 -29.16 18.96
CA ARG A 639 27.56 -29.28 20.18
C ARG A 639 28.10 -27.93 20.63
N GLU A 640 28.44 -27.04 19.71
CA GLU A 640 28.86 -25.67 20.04
C GLU A 640 27.72 -24.84 20.67
N ILE A 641 26.50 -24.96 20.15
CA ILE A 641 25.34 -24.20 20.67
C ILE A 641 24.92 -24.67 22.08
N ARG A 642 25.23 -25.91 22.47
CA ARG A 642 24.89 -26.47 23.80
C ARG A 642 25.93 -26.20 24.89
N ASN A 643 27.12 -25.71 24.55
CA ASN A 643 28.19 -25.49 25.52
C ASN A 643 28.17 -24.09 26.19
N ASP A 644 27.32 -23.16 25.72
CA ASP A 644 27.18 -21.82 26.32
C ASP A 644 26.15 -21.74 27.46
N GLU A 645 25.41 -22.82 27.76
CA GLU A 645 24.33 -22.80 28.77
C GLU A 645 24.59 -23.56 30.08
N ALA A 646 25.80 -24.05 30.37
CA ALA A 646 26.04 -24.73 31.65
C ALA A 646 27.49 -24.70 32.17
N ALA A 647 27.80 -23.81 33.13
CA ALA A 647 28.60 -24.13 34.33
C ALA A 647 28.70 -22.96 35.35
N PRO A 648 28.96 -23.24 36.65
CA PRO A 648 28.51 -22.41 37.76
C PRO A 648 29.61 -21.64 38.53
N ASP A 649 29.17 -20.53 39.12
CA ASP A 649 29.47 -20.02 40.46
C ASP A 649 30.81 -20.37 41.14
N ARG A 650 31.78 -19.45 41.07
CA ARG A 650 32.83 -19.24 42.09
C ARG A 650 33.28 -17.79 42.09
N PHE A 651 33.01 -17.04 43.16
CA PHE A 651 34.01 -16.27 43.91
C PHE A 651 33.39 -15.70 45.20
N ARG A 652 33.86 -16.19 46.36
CA ARG A 652 33.65 -15.58 47.69
C ARG A 652 34.83 -14.65 48.03
N PRO A 653 34.64 -13.66 48.93
CA PRO A 653 35.56 -12.52 49.12
C PRO A 653 36.45 -12.62 50.38
N ALA A 654 37.53 -11.83 50.41
CA ALA A 654 38.24 -11.37 51.62
C ALA A 654 39.15 -10.16 51.30
N PRO A 655 39.65 -9.39 52.28
CA PRO A 655 38.95 -8.44 53.14
C PRO A 655 39.44 -6.99 52.96
N ALA A 656 38.80 -6.07 53.69
CA ALA A 656 38.94 -4.61 53.63
C ALA A 656 40.35 -4.04 53.87
N ARG A 657 40.64 -2.90 53.24
CA ARG A 657 41.56 -1.85 53.71
C ARG A 657 40.98 -0.47 53.44
N ASP A 658 41.03 0.35 54.49
CA ASP A 658 40.55 1.73 54.60
C ASP A 658 41.21 2.72 53.64
N GLY A 659 40.49 3.80 53.30
CA GLY A 659 41.09 5.03 52.74
C GLY A 659 40.19 5.95 51.91
N GLU A 660 39.39 6.79 52.58
CA GLU A 660 38.97 8.16 52.19
C GLU A 660 37.98 8.44 51.03
N PRO A 661 37.24 9.59 51.08
CA PRO A 661 35.82 9.63 50.70
C PRO A 661 35.53 10.19 49.30
N ALA A 662 34.53 9.60 48.63
CA ALA A 662 33.90 10.14 47.43
C ALA A 662 32.76 11.13 47.78
N PRO A 663 32.54 12.18 46.97
CA PRO A 663 31.54 13.21 47.25
C PRO A 663 30.11 12.71 47.00
N ARG A 664 29.19 13.16 47.85
CA ARG A 664 27.74 12.91 47.78
C ARG A 664 27.18 13.38 46.43
N ARG A 665 26.46 12.49 45.72
CA ARG A 665 25.54 12.85 44.63
C ARG A 665 24.12 12.94 45.18
N GLU A 666 23.47 14.07 44.91
CA GLU A 666 22.02 14.24 45.08
C GLU A 666 21.26 13.47 43.99
N PRO A 667 20.06 12.92 44.29
CA PRO A 667 19.26 12.20 43.31
C PRO A 667 18.41 13.17 42.47
N GLY A 668 18.49 13.13 41.14
CA GLY A 668 17.48 13.80 40.31
C GLY A 668 17.81 14.28 38.88
N LEU A 669 18.90 13.88 38.22
CA LEU A 669 19.20 14.36 36.85
C LEU A 669 19.59 13.22 35.89
N SER A 670 18.92 13.16 34.74
CA SER A 670 19.19 12.16 33.70
C SER A 670 20.44 12.52 32.86
N LEU A 671 21.13 11.51 32.36
CA LEU A 671 22.35 11.61 31.53
C LEU A 671 22.22 12.53 30.30
N ARG A 672 21.01 12.86 29.85
CA ARG A 672 20.77 13.75 28.70
C ARG A 672 21.02 15.23 29.01
N ASP A 673 20.83 15.67 30.25
CA ASP A 673 21.01 17.09 30.61
C ASP A 673 22.48 17.46 30.88
N SER A 674 23.35 16.47 31.09
CA SER A 674 24.80 16.66 31.27
C SER A 674 25.54 16.95 29.96
N ILE A 675 24.94 16.63 28.80
CA ILE A 675 25.61 16.71 27.49
C ILE A 675 25.31 18.03 26.77
N LEU A 676 24.22 18.72 27.12
CA LEU A 676 23.79 19.96 26.46
C LEU A 676 24.34 21.26 27.07
N LYS A 677 25.29 21.19 28.02
CA LYS A 677 25.86 22.36 28.71
C LYS A 677 27.37 22.58 28.50
N LYS A 678 27.95 22.10 27.39
CA LYS A 678 29.32 22.50 27.01
C LYS A 678 29.29 23.47 25.81
N PRO A 679 29.90 24.66 25.92
CA PRO A 679 29.92 25.64 24.83
C PRO A 679 30.83 25.18 23.68
N LEU A 680 30.40 25.50 22.46
CA LEU A 680 30.93 25.12 21.13
C LEU A 680 32.32 25.69 20.77
N SER A 681 33.19 26.01 21.74
CA SER A 681 34.44 26.74 21.48
C SER A 681 35.73 25.92 21.64
N SER A 682 35.70 24.57 21.59
CA SER A 682 36.92 23.74 21.74
C SER A 682 37.19 22.75 20.60
N LEU A 683 36.66 22.98 19.40
CA LEU A 683 36.86 22.08 18.25
C LEU A 683 37.66 22.70 17.08
N TYR A 684 38.46 23.74 17.32
CA TYR A 684 39.41 24.26 16.34
C TYR A 684 40.81 24.48 16.94
N ASN A 685 41.77 23.68 16.47
CA ASN A 685 43.15 24.04 16.06
C ASN A 685 43.79 22.75 15.52
N LYS A 686 44.06 22.63 14.21
CA LYS A 686 45.32 23.01 13.54
C LYS A 686 46.54 22.51 14.31
N ASP A 687 47.08 21.37 13.92
CA ASP A 687 48.21 21.26 12.98
C ASP A 687 48.20 19.89 12.28
#